data_AF-A0A3E2XP84-F1
#
_entry.id   AF-A0A3E2XP84-F1
#
_cell.length_a   1.000
_cell.length_b   1.000
_cell.length_c   1.000
_cell.angle_alpha   90.00
_cell.angle_beta   90.00
_cell.angle_gamma   90.00
#
_symmetry.space_group_name_H-M   'P 1'
#
loop_
_entity.id
_entity.type
_entity.pdbx_description
1 polymer ?
#
loop_
_entity_poly.entity_id
_entity_poly.type
_entity_poly.pdbx_seq_one_letter_code
_entity_poly.pdbx_strand_id
1 'polypeptide(L)'
;MDNSAARNKWMDRKALENYRHAMRICCMNALHVCSDEALSELCYDLDISRNGDARAYEHLLGGQCMVITSEPGGGKSYLMWLLLRDYLEDCRDDSDRLPVFLDGRDCGIVWDSIEKGIVRALSRHFPLVTEELVRERLRAGGFVLLVDAVDAQSETGSFLLSGLYRLGHDTDNTVIIASRMQCDRRDFHSDFVYYTIDPVSNEQIIRWLERDAALKMIGGDERNRSCEIQRMPGRLLEVLRTPLFIRMYAMTAVHSAVHSDDWRILSNHTALLEAYIDMRMKSMSCSPENRDRIFAVLCEYAADSYVNGDSEERFLNWERSEICTQIEAAGFITRRSQTVHFRYSVFHQFFMACYLSGLSAEQLNIWMDAHKSDKRYDESICYLAGILANHCSQNWILDYLEQNNLRLYVKALAYGRNYAASEVNINFEYACHFFARVLRTYESIIQTHFDNIYRLFDGYSIDDTGKVCIRGNMNLRQRTLSVCMYNGSAEAKTLEAVVSGGRGIYRIEDKTGVSFDFEEHMIRNRREYCYDLDLLTLGPDTAREIAVDMIRDQTMRAMDRKNIFDGHVDVLLAEYTESKLRRLRSKRWTGNSESILTLYTGDYDRIIHRLEQLSVTNIEINVCASLTALIRSRVDDVTELLDIRPDLPQTDLMLKQGRHSDRSEAAYSDRQLLKKIQRIWTLSDDAIRKITTEIVPALSAVRQPARKIGWVCRGDGFSGIRYIEVKTDEGEDISPILEFREDADRIGASGDLASAADLHGTGQLQRLGKCESDVLREGTSILQRYFGDYVFHSIIYREVKRDFERLFDRR
;
A
#
# COMPACT_ATOMS: atom_id res chain seq x y z
N MET A 1 47.52 6.35 -17.44
CA MET A 1 47.91 4.97 -17.77
C MET A 1 46.62 4.21 -18.05
N ASP A 2 46.50 3.63 -19.24
CA ASP A 2 45.28 2.97 -19.73
C ASP A 2 44.82 1.82 -18.83
N ASN A 3 43.65 1.98 -18.23
CA ASN A 3 42.95 0.92 -17.47
C ASN A 3 42.31 -0.15 -18.40
N SER A 4 42.44 -0.04 -19.72
CA SER A 4 41.88 -1.01 -20.67
C SER A 4 42.60 -2.37 -20.64
N ALA A 5 43.91 -2.38 -20.33
CA ALA A 5 44.71 -3.60 -20.35
C ALA A 5 44.43 -4.57 -19.18
N ALA A 6 43.87 -4.09 -18.07
CA ALA A 6 43.46 -4.94 -16.94
C ALA A 6 42.03 -5.47 -17.11
N ARG A 7 41.15 -4.73 -17.82
CA ARG A 7 39.70 -5.04 -17.94
C ARG A 7 39.36 -6.30 -18.76
N ASN A 8 40.27 -6.80 -19.60
CA ASN A 8 39.98 -7.87 -20.58
C ASN A 8 40.82 -9.15 -20.43
N LYS A 9 41.48 -9.40 -19.29
CA LYS A 9 42.41 -10.54 -19.14
C LYS A 9 41.77 -11.94 -19.24
N TRP A 10 40.45 -12.06 -19.08
CA TRP A 10 39.73 -13.34 -19.04
C TRP A 10 38.56 -13.44 -20.03
N MET A 11 38.40 -12.44 -20.92
CA MET A 11 37.36 -12.39 -21.93
C MET A 11 37.95 -12.06 -23.30
N ASP A 12 37.99 -13.06 -24.18
CA ASP A 12 38.22 -12.81 -25.61
C ASP A 12 36.96 -12.21 -26.23
N ARG A 13 37.12 -11.34 -27.23
CA ARG A 13 36.02 -10.66 -27.95
C ARG A 13 35.01 -11.67 -28.49
N LYS A 14 35.49 -12.80 -29.01
CA LYS A 14 34.64 -13.90 -29.49
C LYS A 14 33.80 -14.53 -28.37
N ALA A 15 34.36 -14.69 -27.17
CA ALA A 15 33.63 -15.25 -26.03
C ALA A 15 32.54 -14.28 -25.54
N LEU A 16 32.82 -12.97 -25.57
CA LEU A 16 31.85 -11.92 -25.23
C LEU A 16 30.69 -11.88 -26.24
N GLU A 17 30.97 -11.95 -27.54
CA GLU A 17 29.93 -12.01 -28.59
C GLU A 17 29.07 -13.26 -28.44
N ASN A 18 29.69 -14.43 -28.18
CA ASN A 18 28.97 -15.66 -27.90
C ASN A 18 28.08 -15.56 -26.65
N TYR A 19 28.58 -14.92 -25.59
CA TYR A 19 27.80 -14.67 -24.37
C TYR A 19 26.60 -13.77 -24.66
N ARG A 20 26.80 -12.64 -25.34
CA ARG A 20 25.71 -11.73 -25.74
C ARG A 20 24.66 -12.44 -26.59
N HIS A 21 25.09 -13.26 -27.54
CA HIS A 21 24.18 -14.06 -28.37
C HIS A 21 23.38 -15.08 -27.53
N ALA A 22 24.05 -15.81 -26.64
CA ALA A 22 23.38 -16.74 -25.73
C ALA A 22 22.38 -16.02 -24.83
N MET A 23 22.73 -14.85 -24.30
CA MET A 23 21.82 -14.04 -23.48
C MET A 23 20.62 -13.52 -24.28
N ARG A 24 20.78 -13.13 -25.55
CA ARG A 24 19.64 -12.77 -26.43
C ARG A 24 18.69 -13.96 -26.61
N ILE A 25 19.21 -15.17 -26.82
CA ILE A 25 18.39 -16.39 -26.89
C ILE A 25 17.68 -16.64 -25.56
N CYS A 26 18.39 -16.52 -24.43
CA CYS A 26 17.78 -16.65 -23.10
C CYS A 26 16.65 -15.64 -22.88
N CYS A 27 16.83 -14.38 -23.29
CA CYS A 27 15.79 -13.34 -23.21
C CYS A 27 14.59 -13.72 -24.06
N MET A 28 14.80 -14.12 -25.32
CA MET A 28 13.71 -14.56 -26.19
C MET A 28 12.96 -15.75 -25.61
N ASN A 29 13.66 -16.75 -25.08
CA ASN A 29 13.03 -17.91 -24.45
C ASN A 29 12.27 -17.51 -23.17
N ALA A 30 12.83 -16.65 -22.33
CA ALA A 30 12.17 -16.19 -21.11
C ALA A 30 10.92 -15.34 -21.44
N LEU A 31 11.01 -14.44 -22.42
CA LEU A 31 9.89 -13.66 -22.93
C LEU A 31 8.83 -14.57 -23.56
N HIS A 32 9.23 -15.60 -24.32
CA HIS A 32 8.33 -16.62 -24.85
C HIS A 32 7.66 -17.45 -23.77
N VAL A 33 8.35 -17.79 -22.67
CA VAL A 33 7.72 -18.47 -21.53
C VAL A 33 6.76 -17.53 -20.78
N CYS A 34 7.11 -16.25 -20.67
CA CYS A 34 6.23 -15.22 -20.13
C CYS A 34 5.02 -14.97 -21.04
N SER A 35 5.16 -15.13 -22.36
CA SER A 35 4.10 -14.93 -23.34
C SER A 35 3.37 -16.20 -23.78
N ASP A 36 3.86 -17.42 -23.48
CA ASP A 36 3.48 -18.73 -24.05
C ASP A 36 3.70 -18.84 -25.59
N GLU A 37 4.10 -20.02 -26.10
CA GLU A 37 4.29 -20.25 -27.56
C GLU A 37 2.97 -20.12 -28.34
N ALA A 38 1.86 -20.52 -27.70
CA ALA A 38 0.51 -20.41 -28.24
C ALA A 38 -0.03 -18.97 -28.26
N LEU A 39 0.63 -18.05 -27.56
CA LEU A 39 0.25 -16.64 -27.34
C LEU A 39 1.41 -15.71 -27.76
N SER A 40 2.22 -16.16 -28.73
CA SER A 40 3.56 -15.68 -29.13
C SER A 40 3.70 -14.20 -29.57
N GLU A 41 2.74 -13.34 -29.23
CA GLU A 41 2.73 -11.92 -29.58
C GLU A 41 2.17 -10.98 -28.48
N LEU A 42 1.95 -11.44 -27.24
CA LEU A 42 1.60 -10.52 -26.16
C LEU A 42 2.81 -9.66 -25.75
N CYS A 43 2.98 -8.54 -26.45
CA CYS A 43 3.73 -7.40 -25.94
C CYS A 43 2.79 -6.68 -24.96
N TYR A 44 2.99 -6.90 -23.67
CA TYR A 44 2.26 -6.15 -22.65
C TYR A 44 2.81 -4.72 -22.67
N ASP A 45 2.00 -3.77 -23.16
CA ASP A 45 2.25 -2.34 -22.98
C ASP A 45 2.06 -2.01 -21.50
N LEU A 46 3.09 -2.29 -20.69
CA LEU A 46 3.09 -2.02 -19.27
C LEU A 46 3.29 -0.52 -19.04
N ASP A 47 2.30 0.12 -18.43
CA ASP A 47 2.44 1.50 -17.99
C ASP A 47 3.34 1.56 -16.76
N ILE A 48 4.33 2.46 -16.81
CA ILE A 48 5.30 2.64 -15.73
C ILE A 48 5.20 4.07 -15.24
N SER A 49 5.06 4.25 -13.94
CA SER A 49 5.04 5.58 -13.32
C SER A 49 6.24 5.82 -12.41
N ARG A 50 6.69 7.08 -12.39
CA ARG A 50 7.62 7.61 -11.39
C ARG A 50 6.91 8.68 -10.59
N ASN A 51 6.68 8.44 -9.31
CA ASN A 51 5.92 9.36 -8.44
C ASN A 51 4.52 9.74 -8.98
N GLY A 52 3.89 8.85 -9.77
CA GLY A 52 2.60 9.08 -10.40
C GLY A 52 2.67 9.70 -11.81
N ASP A 53 3.86 10.09 -12.28
CA ASP A 53 4.05 10.57 -13.66
C ASP A 53 4.38 9.39 -14.58
N ALA A 54 3.57 9.20 -15.62
CA ALA A 54 3.76 8.15 -16.62
C ALA A 54 5.08 8.30 -17.39
N ARG A 55 5.75 7.17 -17.65
CA ARG A 55 7.03 7.07 -18.35
C ARG A 55 7.00 5.88 -19.29
N ALA A 56 7.58 6.07 -20.47
CA ALA A 56 7.86 4.96 -21.38
C ALA A 56 9.02 4.11 -20.83
N TYR A 57 8.96 2.79 -21.02
CA TYR A 57 9.93 1.87 -20.42
C TYR A 57 11.33 2.02 -21.03
N GLU A 58 11.44 2.54 -22.26
CA GLU A 58 12.69 2.81 -22.95
C GLU A 58 13.55 3.84 -22.19
N HIS A 59 12.91 4.73 -21.41
CA HIS A 59 13.63 5.67 -20.53
C HIS A 59 14.41 4.96 -19.41
N LEU A 60 14.11 3.69 -19.12
CA LEU A 60 14.81 2.90 -18.10
C LEU A 60 16.18 2.39 -18.58
N LEU A 61 16.49 2.48 -19.88
CA LEU A 61 17.79 2.04 -20.42
C LEU A 61 18.93 3.05 -20.15
N GLY A 62 18.64 4.18 -19.49
CA GLY A 62 19.56 5.31 -19.28
C GLY A 62 20.74 5.09 -18.32
N GLY A 63 21.09 3.84 -18.00
CA GLY A 63 22.27 3.48 -17.18
C GLY A 63 22.19 3.82 -15.68
N GLN A 64 21.05 4.36 -15.22
CA GLN A 64 20.79 4.67 -13.81
C GLN A 64 20.46 3.40 -13.02
N CYS A 65 20.88 3.37 -11.75
CA CYS A 65 20.41 2.36 -10.81
C CYS A 65 18.93 2.58 -10.48
N MET A 66 18.13 1.52 -10.44
CA MET A 66 16.69 1.64 -10.27
C MET A 66 16.04 0.46 -9.56
N VAL A 67 14.88 0.74 -8.95
CA VAL A 67 14.01 -0.24 -8.32
C VAL A 67 12.66 -0.21 -9.01
N ILE A 68 12.21 -1.36 -9.47
CA ILE A 68 10.93 -1.57 -10.13
C ILE A 68 10.02 -2.35 -9.17
N THR A 69 8.90 -1.74 -8.79
CA THR A 69 7.92 -2.34 -7.88
C THR A 69 6.58 -2.58 -8.55
N SER A 70 5.91 -3.67 -8.18
CA SER A 70 4.51 -3.94 -8.52
C SER A 70 3.94 -5.05 -7.66
N GLU A 71 2.63 -5.28 -7.74
CA GLU A 71 1.97 -6.42 -7.10
C GLU A 71 2.50 -7.78 -7.62
N PRO A 72 2.31 -8.89 -6.87
CA PRO A 72 2.59 -10.24 -7.37
C PRO A 72 1.90 -10.50 -8.71
N GLY A 73 2.65 -10.95 -9.72
CA GLY A 73 2.11 -11.14 -11.08
C GLY A 73 2.00 -9.87 -11.94
N GLY A 74 2.38 -8.70 -11.40
CA GLY A 74 2.34 -7.40 -12.07
C GLY A 74 3.39 -7.18 -13.16
N GLY A 75 4.01 -8.23 -13.72
CA GLY A 75 4.91 -8.11 -14.88
C GLY A 75 6.38 -7.69 -14.64
N LYS A 76 6.88 -7.66 -13.40
CA LYS A 76 8.28 -7.25 -13.10
C LYS A 76 9.32 -8.07 -13.83
N SER A 77 9.30 -9.39 -13.67
CA SER A 77 10.25 -10.29 -14.32
C SER A 77 10.20 -10.16 -15.84
N TYR A 78 9.00 -10.01 -16.41
CA TYR A 78 8.81 -9.77 -17.84
C TYR A 78 9.49 -8.47 -18.29
N LEU A 79 9.28 -7.36 -17.56
CA LEU A 79 9.94 -6.10 -17.83
C LEU A 79 11.47 -6.20 -17.71
N MET A 80 12.01 -6.94 -16.73
CA MET A 80 13.46 -7.16 -16.62
C MET A 80 14.03 -7.88 -17.84
N TRP A 81 13.34 -8.89 -18.36
CA TRP A 81 13.74 -9.57 -19.60
C TRP A 81 13.63 -8.67 -20.83
N LEU A 82 12.62 -7.81 -20.91
CA LEU A 82 12.51 -6.79 -21.97
C LEU A 82 13.67 -5.80 -21.91
N LEU A 83 13.98 -5.25 -20.74
CA LEU A 83 15.10 -4.31 -20.55
C LEU A 83 16.43 -4.96 -20.93
N LEU A 84 16.64 -6.22 -20.57
CA LEU A 84 17.86 -6.95 -20.92
C LEU A 84 17.96 -7.21 -22.43
N ARG A 85 16.85 -7.57 -23.09
CA ARG A 85 16.79 -7.72 -24.55
C ARG A 85 17.19 -6.42 -25.24
N ASP A 86 16.53 -5.32 -24.89
CA ASP A 86 16.72 -4.02 -25.54
C ASP A 86 18.12 -3.47 -25.26
N TYR A 87 18.64 -3.65 -24.03
CA TYR A 87 20.04 -3.34 -23.72
C TYR A 87 21.03 -4.13 -24.59
N LEU A 88 20.76 -5.41 -24.86
CA LEU A 88 21.60 -6.26 -25.72
C LEU A 88 21.48 -5.89 -27.21
N GLU A 89 20.37 -5.27 -27.64
CA GLU A 89 20.17 -4.78 -29.01
C GLU A 89 20.84 -3.41 -29.22
N ASP A 90 20.71 -2.50 -28.24
CA ASP A 90 21.27 -1.14 -28.27
C ASP A 90 22.77 -1.07 -27.94
N CYS A 91 23.33 -2.14 -27.36
CA CYS A 91 24.76 -2.23 -27.08
C CYS A 91 25.59 -2.09 -28.37
N ARG A 92 26.05 -0.87 -28.66
CA ARG A 92 27.13 -0.60 -29.61
C ARG A 92 28.35 -1.41 -29.21
N ASP A 93 29.15 -1.83 -30.18
CA ASP A 93 30.33 -2.69 -30.00
C ASP A 93 31.33 -2.18 -28.93
N ASP A 94 31.26 -0.90 -28.55
CA ASP A 94 32.12 -0.24 -27.55
C ASP A 94 31.55 -0.20 -26.10
N SER A 95 30.38 -0.79 -25.82
CA SER A 95 29.88 -0.90 -24.44
C SER A 95 30.70 -1.92 -23.63
N ASP A 96 31.54 -1.43 -22.73
CA ASP A 96 32.40 -2.22 -21.83
C ASP A 96 31.63 -2.93 -20.70
N ARG A 97 30.33 -2.66 -20.50
CA ARG A 97 29.56 -3.22 -19.38
C ARG A 97 28.90 -4.56 -19.73
N LEU A 98 29.12 -5.58 -18.88
CA LEU A 98 28.57 -6.91 -19.05
C LEU A 98 27.21 -7.04 -18.34
N PRO A 99 26.11 -7.34 -19.04
CA PRO A 99 24.83 -7.54 -18.38
C PRO A 99 24.79 -8.91 -17.70
N VAL A 100 24.29 -8.98 -16.47
CA VAL A 100 24.15 -10.22 -15.69
C VAL A 100 22.78 -10.24 -15.02
N PHE A 101 22.06 -11.34 -15.19
CA PHE A 101 20.78 -11.59 -14.52
C PHE A 101 20.99 -12.47 -13.29
N LEU A 102 20.52 -12.03 -12.13
CA LEU A 102 20.58 -12.75 -10.86
C LEU A 102 19.15 -12.96 -10.33
N ASP A 103 18.89 -14.15 -9.80
CA ASP A 103 17.62 -14.46 -9.15
C ASP A 103 17.82 -14.39 -7.63
N GLY A 104 17.19 -13.42 -6.99
CA GLY A 104 17.30 -13.17 -5.55
C GLY A 104 16.85 -14.35 -4.70
N ARG A 105 15.99 -15.23 -5.22
CA ARG A 105 15.58 -16.47 -4.53
C ARG A 105 16.74 -17.42 -4.27
N ASP A 106 17.75 -17.41 -5.13
CA ASP A 106 18.93 -18.27 -5.02
C ASP A 106 19.94 -17.75 -3.96
N CYS A 107 19.76 -16.51 -3.46
CA CYS A 107 20.63 -15.90 -2.46
C CYS A 107 20.48 -16.55 -1.08
N GLY A 108 21.59 -16.84 -0.42
CA GLY A 108 21.66 -17.53 0.87
C GLY A 108 21.45 -19.05 0.78
N ILE A 109 21.03 -19.56 -0.38
CA ILE A 109 20.82 -20.99 -0.63
C ILE A 109 21.91 -21.52 -1.56
N VAL A 110 22.03 -20.91 -2.73
CA VAL A 110 22.90 -21.34 -3.83
C VAL A 110 24.20 -20.53 -3.86
N TRP A 111 24.12 -19.26 -3.47
CA TRP A 111 25.25 -18.34 -3.37
C TRP A 111 25.03 -17.38 -2.20
N ASP A 112 26.09 -16.98 -1.53
CA ASP A 112 26.08 -16.16 -0.31
C ASP A 112 26.67 -14.75 -0.52
N SER A 113 27.11 -14.43 -1.74
CA SER A 113 27.61 -13.11 -2.12
C SER A 113 27.30 -12.79 -3.58
N ILE A 114 27.26 -11.49 -3.90
CA ILE A 114 27.00 -11.00 -5.26
C ILE A 114 28.10 -11.49 -6.22
N GLU A 115 29.37 -11.51 -5.77
CA GLU A 115 30.47 -12.03 -6.58
C GLU A 115 30.27 -13.50 -6.94
N LYS A 116 29.88 -14.35 -5.98
CA LYS A 116 29.60 -15.77 -6.25
C LYS A 116 28.39 -15.94 -7.16
N GLY A 117 27.35 -15.13 -6.99
CA GLY A 117 26.20 -15.08 -7.90
C GLY A 117 26.63 -14.79 -9.34
N ILE A 118 27.47 -13.78 -9.55
CA ILE A 118 27.99 -13.41 -10.88
C ILE A 118 28.91 -14.49 -11.45
N VAL A 119 29.84 -15.03 -10.66
CA VAL A 119 30.71 -16.15 -11.09
C VAL A 119 29.84 -17.31 -11.57
N ARG A 120 28.80 -17.67 -10.82
CA ARG A 120 27.88 -18.74 -11.23
C ARG A 120 27.17 -18.42 -12.53
N ALA A 121 26.63 -17.21 -12.69
CA ALA A 121 25.96 -16.79 -13.92
C ALA A 121 26.89 -16.81 -15.15
N LEU A 122 28.17 -16.49 -14.96
CA LEU A 122 29.16 -16.39 -16.03
C LEU A 122 29.92 -17.67 -16.32
N SER A 123 30.09 -18.55 -15.33
CA SER A 123 30.95 -19.75 -15.38
C SER A 123 30.68 -20.69 -16.56
N ARG A 124 29.43 -20.77 -17.04
CA ARG A 124 29.06 -21.56 -18.23
C ARG A 124 29.69 -21.04 -19.52
N HIS A 125 29.95 -19.74 -19.60
CA HIS A 125 30.48 -19.07 -20.79
C HIS A 125 31.93 -18.61 -20.63
N PHE A 126 32.35 -18.37 -19.39
CA PHE A 126 33.70 -17.93 -19.02
C PHE A 126 34.27 -18.88 -17.96
N PRO A 127 34.84 -20.05 -18.34
CA PRO A 127 35.28 -21.08 -17.39
C PRO A 127 36.39 -20.65 -16.43
N LEU A 128 37.13 -19.59 -16.79
CA LEU A 128 38.25 -19.04 -16.01
C LEU A 128 37.81 -17.90 -15.06
N VAL A 129 36.52 -17.57 -15.01
CA VAL A 129 36.02 -16.50 -14.14
C VAL A 129 36.15 -16.91 -12.68
N THR A 130 36.81 -16.08 -11.87
CA THR A 130 36.96 -16.26 -10.43
C THR A 130 36.33 -15.11 -9.67
N GLU A 131 36.10 -15.30 -8.37
CA GLU A 131 35.55 -14.26 -7.51
C GLU A 131 36.44 -13.01 -7.47
N GLU A 132 37.77 -13.16 -7.50
CA GLU A 132 38.68 -12.01 -7.52
C GLU A 132 38.52 -11.18 -8.80
N LEU A 133 38.43 -11.84 -9.96
CA LEU A 133 38.24 -11.18 -11.25
C LEU A 133 36.91 -10.43 -11.33
N VAL A 134 35.85 -11.04 -10.81
CA VAL A 134 34.53 -10.41 -10.71
C VAL A 134 34.59 -9.18 -9.79
N ARG A 135 35.25 -9.31 -8.63
CA ARG A 135 35.39 -8.21 -7.67
C ARG A 135 36.16 -7.02 -8.24
N GLU A 136 37.25 -7.27 -8.98
CA GLU A 136 38.01 -6.23 -9.68
C GLU A 136 37.15 -5.52 -10.72
N ARG A 137 36.35 -6.26 -11.50
CA ARG A 137 35.48 -5.69 -12.52
C ARG A 137 34.29 -4.92 -11.92
N LEU A 138 33.72 -5.40 -10.81
CA LEU A 138 32.69 -4.68 -10.05
C LEU A 138 33.22 -3.33 -9.58
N ARG A 139 34.41 -3.28 -8.97
CA ARG A 139 35.05 -2.00 -8.57
C ARG A 139 35.28 -1.04 -9.73
N ALA A 140 35.42 -1.56 -10.94
CA ALA A 140 35.64 -0.78 -12.15
C ALA A 140 34.34 -0.33 -12.86
N GLY A 141 33.15 -0.63 -12.31
CA GLY A 141 31.85 -0.28 -12.91
C GLY A 141 31.52 -1.07 -14.18
N GLY A 142 32.02 -2.31 -14.29
CA GLY A 142 31.99 -3.10 -15.51
C GLY A 142 30.74 -3.95 -15.75
N PHE A 143 29.67 -3.79 -14.96
CA PHE A 143 28.46 -4.61 -15.04
C PHE A 143 27.15 -3.81 -15.14
N VAL A 144 26.15 -4.46 -15.76
CA VAL A 144 24.73 -4.12 -15.64
C VAL A 144 24.05 -5.29 -14.94
N LEU A 145 23.70 -5.12 -13.66
CA LEU A 145 23.12 -6.16 -12.83
C LEU A 145 21.60 -6.04 -12.84
N LEU A 146 20.90 -7.08 -13.28
CA LEU A 146 19.46 -7.21 -13.16
C LEU A 146 19.17 -8.26 -12.09
N VAL A 147 18.56 -7.87 -10.97
CA VAL A 147 18.26 -8.76 -9.86
C VAL A 147 16.76 -8.86 -9.62
N ASP A 148 16.19 -10.03 -9.87
CA ASP A 148 14.76 -10.31 -9.69
C ASP A 148 14.46 -10.95 -8.33
N ALA A 149 13.22 -10.86 -7.84
CA ALA A 149 12.72 -11.55 -6.65
C ALA A 149 13.56 -11.38 -5.38
N VAL A 150 14.09 -10.17 -5.14
CA VAL A 150 14.92 -9.88 -3.95
C VAL A 150 14.12 -10.00 -2.64
N ASP A 151 12.80 -9.86 -2.71
CA ASP A 151 11.85 -9.94 -1.61
C ASP A 151 11.51 -11.37 -1.15
N ALA A 152 11.99 -12.39 -1.85
CA ALA A 152 11.60 -13.77 -1.58
C ALA A 152 12.27 -14.41 -0.35
N GLN A 153 13.30 -13.79 0.23
CA GLN A 153 14.05 -14.32 1.38
C GLN A 153 13.99 -13.36 2.58
N SER A 154 13.42 -13.79 3.71
CA SER A 154 13.10 -12.89 4.83
C SER A 154 14.28 -12.51 5.74
N GLU A 155 15.32 -13.34 5.86
CA GLU A 155 16.48 -13.07 6.73
C GLU A 155 17.75 -12.68 5.94
N THR A 156 18.01 -13.32 4.80
CA THR A 156 19.17 -13.05 3.90
C THR A 156 18.91 -11.99 2.84
N GLY A 157 17.64 -11.62 2.58
CA GLY A 157 17.27 -10.58 1.62
C GLY A 157 17.84 -9.20 1.99
N SER A 158 17.95 -8.90 3.30
CA SER A 158 18.55 -7.66 3.80
C SER A 158 20.03 -7.52 3.41
N PHE A 159 20.79 -8.62 3.47
CA PHE A 159 22.20 -8.65 3.08
C PHE A 159 22.37 -8.42 1.58
N LEU A 160 21.60 -9.12 0.74
CA LEU A 160 21.66 -8.96 -0.72
C LEU A 160 21.34 -7.53 -1.14
N LEU A 161 20.24 -6.99 -0.60
CA LEU A 161 19.78 -5.64 -0.88
C LEU A 161 20.86 -4.60 -0.51
N SER A 162 21.45 -4.74 0.70
CA SER A 162 22.53 -3.87 1.17
C SER A 162 23.78 -3.92 0.28
N GLY A 163 24.14 -5.11 -0.24
CA GLY A 163 25.27 -5.28 -1.14
C GLY A 163 25.03 -4.65 -2.51
N LEU A 164 23.81 -4.79 -3.05
CA LEU A 164 23.42 -4.21 -4.34
C LEU A 164 23.41 -2.68 -4.29
N TYR A 165 23.01 -2.09 -3.16
CA TYR A 165 23.09 -0.64 -2.98
C TYR A 165 24.51 -0.13 -2.92
N ARG A 166 25.38 -0.75 -2.12
CA ARG A 166 26.80 -0.37 -2.08
C ARG A 166 27.42 -0.42 -3.46
N LEU A 167 27.08 -1.44 -4.26
CA LEU A 167 27.53 -1.51 -5.64
C LEU A 167 26.98 -0.36 -6.50
N GLY A 168 25.69 -0.07 -6.43
CA GLY A 168 25.08 1.02 -7.19
C GLY A 168 25.57 2.43 -6.78
N HIS A 169 25.98 2.60 -5.52
CA HIS A 169 26.48 3.86 -4.97
C HIS A 169 27.99 4.05 -5.17
N ASP A 170 28.79 3.05 -4.78
CA ASP A 170 30.25 3.15 -4.71
C ASP A 170 30.92 3.00 -6.08
N THR A 171 30.18 2.62 -7.12
CA THR A 171 30.75 2.26 -8.43
C THR A 171 29.85 2.66 -9.59
N ASP A 172 30.42 2.75 -10.79
CA ASP A 172 29.68 3.03 -12.03
C ASP A 172 28.92 1.80 -12.58
N ASN A 173 28.59 0.80 -11.75
CA ASN A 173 27.74 -0.31 -12.19
C ASN A 173 26.29 0.16 -12.29
N THR A 174 25.56 -0.35 -13.28
CA THR A 174 24.10 -0.15 -13.35
C THR A 174 23.43 -1.31 -12.61
N VAL A 175 22.55 -1.02 -11.65
CA VAL A 175 21.84 -2.05 -10.87
C VAL A 175 20.32 -1.83 -11.00
N ILE A 176 19.61 -2.84 -11.48
CA ILE A 176 18.16 -2.85 -11.66
C ILE A 176 17.57 -3.92 -10.75
N ILE A 177 16.73 -3.53 -9.81
CA ILE A 177 16.14 -4.41 -8.80
C ILE A 177 14.64 -4.53 -9.07
N ALA A 178 14.10 -5.74 -9.08
CA ALA A 178 12.66 -5.98 -9.03
C ALA A 178 12.23 -6.50 -7.65
N SER A 179 11.17 -5.90 -7.10
CA SER A 179 10.64 -6.25 -5.78
C SER A 179 9.12 -6.06 -5.69
N ARG A 180 8.46 -6.68 -4.70
CA ARG A 180 7.03 -6.46 -4.45
C ARG A 180 6.76 -5.03 -3.98
N MET A 181 5.59 -4.50 -4.34
CA MET A 181 5.09 -3.20 -3.86
C MET A 181 4.92 -3.15 -2.32
N GLN A 182 4.77 -4.33 -1.68
CA GLN A 182 4.64 -4.51 -0.23
C GLN A 182 5.98 -4.53 0.50
N CYS A 183 7.10 -4.72 -0.20
CA CYS A 183 8.38 -4.29 0.33
C CYS A 183 8.27 -2.78 0.42
N ASP A 184 8.17 -2.29 1.65
CA ASP A 184 8.00 -0.88 1.90
C ASP A 184 9.05 -0.15 1.04
N ARG A 185 8.64 0.79 0.18
CA ARG A 185 9.56 1.70 -0.57
C ARG A 185 10.61 2.40 0.33
N ARG A 186 10.45 2.19 1.64
CA ARG A 186 11.14 2.62 2.83
C ARG A 186 12.34 1.74 3.22
N ASP A 187 12.62 0.66 2.50
CA ASP A 187 13.82 -0.18 2.73
C ASP A 187 14.91 0.04 1.66
N PHE A 188 14.73 1.05 0.80
CA PHE A 188 15.51 1.20 -0.44
C PHE A 188 16.25 2.57 -0.49
N HIS A 189 17.48 2.57 -1.01
CA HIS A 189 18.42 3.72 -1.02
C HIS A 189 18.02 4.85 -2.00
N SER A 190 18.31 6.12 -1.69
CA SER A 190 17.87 7.28 -2.47
C SER A 190 18.59 7.50 -3.81
N ASP A 191 19.72 6.84 -4.05
CA ASP A 191 20.44 6.93 -5.32
C ASP A 191 19.84 6.03 -6.41
N PHE A 192 18.88 5.17 -6.04
CA PHE A 192 18.11 4.39 -7.00
C PHE A 192 16.87 5.16 -7.43
N VAL A 193 16.56 5.12 -8.72
CA VAL A 193 15.32 5.68 -9.25
C VAL A 193 14.18 4.68 -9.08
N TYR A 194 13.06 5.13 -8.52
CA TYR A 194 11.90 4.28 -8.26
C TYR A 194 10.88 4.37 -9.38
N TYR A 195 10.51 3.19 -9.85
CA TYR A 195 9.44 2.99 -10.81
C TYR A 195 8.42 2.01 -10.24
N THR A 196 7.16 2.24 -10.59
CA THR A 196 6.08 1.31 -10.31
C THR A 196 5.40 0.94 -11.61
N ILE A 197 5.17 -0.36 -11.80
CA ILE A 197 4.32 -0.83 -12.90
C ILE A 197 2.89 -0.61 -12.45
N ASP A 198 2.18 0.24 -13.19
CA ASP A 198 0.80 0.60 -12.86
C ASP A 198 -0.14 -0.59 -13.16
N PRO A 199 -1.24 -0.73 -12.39
CA PRO A 199 -2.27 -1.70 -12.71
C PRO A 199 -2.87 -1.44 -14.09
N VAL A 200 -3.12 -2.51 -14.84
CA VAL A 200 -3.63 -2.43 -16.21
C VAL A 200 -5.01 -1.77 -16.22
N SER A 201 -5.21 -0.78 -17.10
CA SER A 201 -6.49 -0.08 -17.26
C SER A 201 -7.56 -1.00 -17.87
N ASN A 202 -8.83 -0.69 -17.61
CA ASN A 202 -9.95 -1.43 -18.19
C ASN A 202 -9.89 -1.44 -19.72
N GLU A 203 -9.48 -0.33 -20.33
CA GLU A 203 -9.31 -0.17 -21.77
C GLU A 203 -8.16 -1.02 -22.32
N GLN A 204 -7.05 -1.16 -21.59
CA GLN A 204 -5.97 -2.08 -21.97
C GLN A 204 -6.41 -3.54 -21.87
N ILE A 205 -7.09 -3.92 -20.79
CA ILE A 205 -7.60 -5.30 -20.61
C ILE A 205 -8.50 -5.68 -21.79
N ILE A 206 -9.48 -4.83 -22.12
CA ILE A 206 -10.40 -5.08 -23.24
C ILE A 206 -9.62 -5.19 -24.56
N ARG A 207 -8.71 -4.26 -24.84
CA ARG A 207 -7.88 -4.29 -26.07
C ARG A 207 -7.06 -5.57 -26.18
N TRP A 208 -6.46 -6.03 -25.08
CA TRP A 208 -5.66 -7.26 -25.07
C TRP A 208 -6.52 -8.50 -25.33
N LEU A 209 -7.67 -8.61 -24.65
CA LEU A 209 -8.60 -9.73 -24.87
C LEU A 209 -9.23 -9.73 -26.27
N GLU A 210 -9.57 -8.57 -26.82
CA GLU A 210 -10.09 -8.44 -28.20
C GLU A 210 -9.03 -8.86 -29.23
N ARG A 211 -7.75 -8.51 -29.02
CA ARG A 211 -6.64 -8.96 -29.86
C ARG A 211 -6.50 -10.49 -29.83
N ASP A 212 -6.54 -11.10 -28.65
CA ASP A 212 -6.44 -12.55 -28.48
C ASP A 212 -7.62 -13.30 -29.15
N ALA A 213 -8.82 -12.73 -29.06
CA ALA A 213 -10.01 -13.25 -29.76
C ALA A 213 -9.86 -13.14 -31.29
N ALA A 214 -9.35 -12.02 -31.81
CA ALA A 214 -9.11 -11.79 -33.23
C ALA A 214 -7.99 -12.69 -33.81
N LEU A 215 -7.01 -13.08 -33.00
CA LEU A 215 -5.96 -14.03 -33.39
C LEU A 215 -6.43 -15.49 -33.36
N LYS A 216 -7.72 -15.76 -33.07
CA LYS A 216 -8.29 -17.11 -32.84
C LYS A 216 -7.58 -17.90 -31.74
N MET A 217 -6.79 -17.22 -30.91
CA MET A 217 -6.14 -17.82 -29.75
C MET A 217 -7.18 -18.13 -28.67
N ILE A 218 -8.31 -17.43 -28.65
CA ILE A 218 -9.51 -17.79 -27.88
C ILE A 218 -10.59 -18.27 -28.87
N GLY A 219 -10.92 -19.57 -28.89
CA GLY A 219 -11.76 -20.16 -29.95
C GLY A 219 -13.25 -19.75 -29.95
N GLY A 220 -13.79 -19.18 -31.03
CA GLY A 220 -15.21 -18.80 -31.18
C GLY A 220 -15.48 -17.86 -32.37
N ASP A 221 -16.74 -17.46 -32.60
CA ASP A 221 -17.14 -16.50 -33.65
C ASP A 221 -16.84 -15.06 -33.22
N GLU A 222 -15.97 -14.35 -33.98
CA GLU A 222 -15.36 -13.06 -33.62
C GLU A 222 -16.39 -11.98 -33.23
N ARG A 223 -17.53 -11.91 -33.93
CA ARG A 223 -18.53 -10.84 -33.72
C ARG A 223 -19.31 -10.97 -32.41
N ASN A 224 -19.60 -12.19 -31.97
CA ASN A 224 -20.33 -12.41 -30.71
C ASN A 224 -19.42 -12.18 -29.50
N ARG A 225 -18.12 -12.52 -29.60
CA ARG A 225 -17.18 -12.37 -28.49
C ARG A 225 -16.70 -10.95 -28.22
N SER A 226 -16.48 -10.11 -29.23
CA SER A 226 -16.16 -8.69 -28.98
C SER A 226 -17.31 -7.98 -28.22
N CYS A 227 -18.56 -8.33 -28.55
CA CYS A 227 -19.73 -7.81 -27.82
C CYS A 227 -19.81 -8.34 -26.38
N GLU A 228 -19.32 -9.54 -26.12
CA GLU A 228 -19.26 -10.17 -24.80
C GLU A 228 -18.14 -9.59 -23.94
N ILE A 229 -16.93 -9.39 -24.49
CA ILE A 229 -15.79 -8.77 -23.77
C ILE A 229 -16.15 -7.35 -23.31
N GLN A 230 -16.85 -6.57 -24.15
CA GLN A 230 -17.32 -5.24 -23.78
C GLN A 230 -18.41 -5.24 -22.69
N ARG A 231 -19.01 -6.40 -22.39
CA ARG A 231 -20.03 -6.58 -21.34
C ARG A 231 -19.47 -7.24 -20.08
N MET A 232 -18.15 -7.40 -19.96
CA MET A 232 -17.54 -8.00 -18.78
C MET A 232 -17.90 -7.24 -17.49
N PRO A 233 -18.22 -7.94 -16.39
CA PRO A 233 -18.51 -7.30 -15.11
C PRO A 233 -17.28 -6.52 -14.59
N GLY A 234 -17.53 -5.36 -13.98
CA GLY A 234 -16.46 -4.52 -13.41
C GLY A 234 -15.55 -5.25 -12.42
N ARG A 235 -16.09 -6.13 -11.56
CA ARG A 235 -15.31 -6.92 -10.59
C ARG A 235 -14.35 -7.91 -11.27
N LEU A 236 -14.73 -8.49 -12.40
CA LEU A 236 -13.82 -9.31 -13.19
C LEU A 236 -12.70 -8.44 -13.77
N LEU A 237 -13.02 -7.26 -14.32
CA LEU A 237 -12.00 -6.31 -14.77
C LEU A 237 -11.04 -5.89 -13.64
N GLU A 238 -11.52 -5.76 -12.40
CA GLU A 238 -10.67 -5.50 -11.23
C GLU A 238 -9.65 -6.62 -10.97
N VAL A 239 -10.08 -7.89 -11.04
CA VAL A 239 -9.18 -9.06 -10.93
C VAL A 239 -8.17 -9.10 -12.07
N LEU A 240 -8.60 -8.69 -13.26
CA LEU A 240 -7.78 -8.68 -14.47
C LEU A 240 -6.84 -7.47 -14.57
N ARG A 241 -6.75 -6.59 -13.56
CA ARG A 241 -5.78 -5.47 -13.57
C ARG A 241 -4.33 -5.93 -13.46
N THR A 242 -4.11 -7.19 -13.11
CA THR A 242 -2.77 -7.77 -13.00
C THR A 242 -2.51 -8.67 -14.22
N PRO A 243 -1.44 -8.42 -15.02
CA PRO A 243 -1.19 -9.13 -16.28
C PRO A 243 -1.20 -10.66 -16.17
N LEU A 244 -0.67 -11.22 -15.08
CA LEU A 244 -0.71 -12.66 -14.84
C LEU A 244 -2.14 -13.23 -14.83
N PHE A 245 -3.09 -12.51 -14.22
CA PHE A 245 -4.49 -12.94 -14.15
C PHE A 245 -5.20 -12.77 -15.49
N ILE A 246 -4.85 -11.75 -16.30
CA ILE A 246 -5.30 -11.65 -17.71
C ILE A 246 -4.91 -12.92 -18.48
N ARG A 247 -3.63 -13.33 -18.36
CA ARG A 247 -3.14 -14.56 -18.98
C ARG A 247 -3.91 -15.78 -18.49
N MET A 248 -4.08 -15.94 -17.17
CA MET A 248 -4.82 -17.07 -16.60
C MET A 248 -6.26 -17.12 -17.12
N TYR A 249 -6.92 -15.96 -17.21
CA TYR A 249 -8.26 -15.84 -17.76
C TYR A 249 -8.33 -16.22 -19.24
N ALA A 250 -7.48 -15.61 -20.06
CA ALA A 250 -7.43 -15.86 -21.50
C ALA A 250 -7.29 -17.37 -21.75
N MET A 251 -6.29 -18.02 -21.13
CA MET A 251 -6.05 -19.46 -21.27
C MET A 251 -7.23 -20.33 -20.80
N THR A 252 -7.86 -19.97 -19.67
CA THR A 252 -9.01 -20.71 -19.15
C THR A 252 -10.21 -20.58 -20.11
N ALA A 253 -10.39 -19.41 -20.71
CA ALA A 253 -11.43 -19.10 -21.70
C ALA A 253 -11.17 -19.70 -23.10
N VAL A 254 -9.92 -19.99 -23.46
CA VAL A 254 -9.57 -20.73 -24.69
C VAL A 254 -10.03 -22.19 -24.60
N HIS A 255 -9.74 -22.83 -23.47
CA HIS A 255 -9.87 -24.28 -23.30
C HIS A 255 -11.21 -24.71 -22.70
N SER A 256 -11.90 -23.80 -22.02
CA SER A 256 -13.27 -24.00 -21.54
C SER A 256 -14.19 -23.17 -22.44
N ALA A 257 -15.31 -23.72 -22.90
CA ALA A 257 -16.35 -22.94 -23.57
C ALA A 257 -17.04 -22.02 -22.54
N VAL A 258 -16.31 -21.03 -22.01
CA VAL A 258 -16.80 -20.09 -21.00
C VAL A 258 -17.95 -19.33 -21.64
N HIS A 259 -19.18 -19.65 -21.22
CA HIS A 259 -20.38 -18.95 -21.63
C HIS A 259 -20.52 -17.66 -20.81
N SER A 260 -21.31 -16.69 -21.28
CA SER A 260 -21.57 -15.43 -20.55
C SER A 260 -22.02 -15.62 -19.09
N ASP A 261 -22.58 -16.78 -18.77
CA ASP A 261 -23.06 -17.14 -17.43
C ASP A 261 -21.92 -17.52 -16.46
N ASP A 262 -20.72 -17.86 -16.95
CA ASP A 262 -19.56 -18.27 -16.15
C ASP A 262 -18.74 -17.10 -15.60
N TRP A 263 -18.97 -15.86 -16.06
CA TRP A 263 -18.22 -14.68 -15.59
C TRP A 263 -18.37 -14.43 -14.09
N ARG A 264 -19.51 -14.83 -13.51
CA ARG A 264 -19.76 -14.71 -12.06
C ARG A 264 -18.80 -15.56 -11.24
N ILE A 265 -18.35 -16.70 -11.77
CA ILE A 265 -17.46 -17.63 -11.07
C ILE A 265 -16.02 -17.10 -11.07
N LEU A 266 -15.58 -16.46 -12.16
CA LEU A 266 -14.20 -15.97 -12.34
C LEU A 266 -13.94 -14.57 -11.77
N SER A 267 -14.94 -13.92 -11.15
CA SER A 267 -14.85 -12.55 -10.62
C SER A 267 -14.10 -12.41 -9.28
N ASN A 268 -13.28 -13.41 -8.90
CA ASN A 268 -12.38 -13.34 -7.75
C ASN A 268 -11.06 -14.06 -8.07
N HIS A 269 -9.94 -13.57 -7.50
CA HIS A 269 -8.59 -14.07 -7.80
C HIS A 269 -8.46 -15.58 -7.57
N THR A 270 -9.03 -16.09 -6.47
CA THR A 270 -8.93 -17.49 -6.06
C THR A 270 -9.64 -18.43 -7.04
N ALA A 271 -10.86 -18.12 -7.44
CA ALA A 271 -11.63 -18.96 -8.36
C ALA A 271 -11.01 -18.99 -9.76
N LEU A 272 -10.43 -17.86 -10.19
CA LEU A 272 -9.66 -17.83 -11.43
C LEU A 272 -8.42 -18.73 -11.36
N LEU A 273 -7.72 -18.76 -10.21
CA LEU A 273 -6.60 -19.68 -9.98
C LEU A 273 -7.05 -21.14 -9.94
N GLU A 274 -8.13 -21.46 -9.22
CA GLU A 274 -8.72 -22.81 -9.19
C GLU A 274 -9.04 -23.29 -10.62
N ALA A 275 -9.71 -22.46 -11.42
CA ALA A 275 -10.09 -22.77 -12.79
C ALA A 275 -8.87 -22.94 -13.71
N TYR A 276 -7.86 -22.08 -13.57
CA TYR A 276 -6.63 -22.18 -14.35
C TYR A 276 -5.83 -23.45 -14.01
N ILE A 277 -5.69 -23.77 -12.72
CA ILE A 277 -5.00 -24.99 -12.26
C ILE A 277 -5.74 -26.24 -12.75
N ASP A 278 -7.07 -26.28 -12.60
CA ASP A 278 -7.91 -27.38 -13.10
C ASP A 278 -7.75 -27.57 -14.62
N MET A 279 -7.77 -26.48 -15.38
CA MET A 279 -7.53 -26.49 -16.82
C MET A 279 -6.14 -27.04 -17.18
N ARG A 280 -5.08 -26.59 -16.51
CA ARG A 280 -3.72 -27.08 -16.74
C ARG A 280 -3.61 -28.59 -16.45
N MET A 281 -4.16 -29.06 -15.33
CA MET A 281 -4.18 -30.49 -14.99
C MET A 281 -4.93 -31.33 -16.03
N LYS A 282 -6.08 -30.83 -16.53
CA LYS A 282 -6.86 -31.49 -17.60
C LYS A 282 -6.10 -31.55 -18.92
N SER A 283 -5.43 -30.46 -19.31
CA SER A 283 -4.64 -30.40 -20.56
C SER A 283 -3.50 -31.43 -20.60
N MET A 284 -2.98 -31.79 -19.43
CA MET A 284 -1.93 -32.81 -19.26
C MET A 284 -2.48 -34.24 -19.19
N SER A 285 -3.79 -34.45 -19.31
CA SER A 285 -4.45 -35.75 -19.16
C SER A 285 -4.15 -36.44 -17.82
N CYS A 286 -3.95 -35.68 -16.74
CA CYS A 286 -3.71 -36.23 -15.41
C CYS A 286 -4.92 -37.04 -14.93
N SER A 287 -4.68 -38.25 -14.41
CA SER A 287 -5.73 -39.02 -13.74
C SER A 287 -6.19 -38.28 -12.45
N PRO A 288 -7.43 -38.48 -11.99
CA PRO A 288 -7.91 -37.88 -10.74
C PRO A 288 -7.00 -38.20 -9.53
N GLU A 289 -6.51 -39.44 -9.42
CA GLU A 289 -5.60 -39.85 -8.36
C GLU A 289 -4.26 -39.10 -8.40
N ASN A 290 -3.70 -38.91 -9.59
CA ASN A 290 -2.47 -38.14 -9.76
C ASN A 290 -2.70 -36.65 -9.46
N ARG A 291 -3.87 -36.11 -9.82
CA ARG A 291 -4.23 -34.74 -9.50
C ARG A 291 -4.24 -34.48 -8.00
N ASP A 292 -4.91 -35.33 -7.22
CA ASP A 292 -4.98 -35.18 -5.77
C ASP A 292 -3.60 -35.29 -5.12
N ARG A 293 -2.77 -36.22 -5.62
CA ARG A 293 -1.39 -36.40 -5.16
C ARG A 293 -0.49 -35.21 -5.50
N ILE A 294 -0.59 -34.68 -6.73
CA ILE A 294 0.12 -33.45 -7.12
C ILE A 294 -0.26 -32.30 -6.18
N PHE A 295 -1.55 -32.15 -5.92
CA PHE A 295 -2.07 -31.08 -5.06
C PHE A 295 -1.50 -31.19 -3.64
N ALA A 296 -1.50 -32.41 -3.05
CA ALA A 296 -0.93 -32.66 -1.74
C ALA A 296 0.57 -32.31 -1.67
N VAL A 297 1.37 -32.76 -2.65
CA VAL A 297 2.80 -32.46 -2.73
C VAL A 297 3.06 -30.96 -2.81
N LEU A 298 2.31 -30.22 -3.63
CA LEU A 298 2.46 -28.78 -3.78
C LEU A 298 2.06 -28.01 -2.52
N CYS A 299 1.01 -28.44 -1.82
CA CYS A 299 0.58 -27.86 -0.55
C CYS A 299 1.63 -28.06 0.56
N GLU A 300 2.14 -29.28 0.74
CA GLU A 300 3.16 -29.57 1.74
C GLU A 300 4.47 -28.83 1.45
N TYR A 301 4.87 -28.78 0.18
CA TYR A 301 6.06 -28.05 -0.22
C TYR A 301 5.92 -26.54 -0.02
N ALA A 302 4.74 -25.97 -0.30
CA ALA A 302 4.47 -24.57 -0.02
C ALA A 302 4.65 -24.25 1.47
N ALA A 303 4.08 -25.07 2.35
CA ALA A 303 4.21 -24.88 3.79
C ALA A 303 5.67 -25.00 4.29
N ASP A 304 6.43 -25.98 3.80
CA ASP A 304 7.83 -26.15 4.19
C ASP A 304 8.72 -25.00 3.70
N SER A 305 8.58 -24.59 2.44
CA SER A 305 9.39 -23.53 1.84
C SER A 305 9.23 -22.18 2.52
N TYR A 306 8.06 -21.87 3.09
CA TYR A 306 7.84 -20.67 3.91
C TYR A 306 8.70 -20.65 5.19
N VAL A 307 8.93 -21.82 5.79
CA VAL A 307 9.67 -21.96 7.06
C VAL A 307 11.16 -22.15 6.81
N ASN A 308 11.50 -22.97 5.82
CA ASN A 308 12.84 -23.51 5.68
C ASN A 308 13.55 -23.09 4.38
N GLY A 309 12.88 -22.33 3.50
CA GLY A 309 13.39 -21.92 2.19
C GLY A 309 13.31 -23.00 1.10
N ASP A 310 13.44 -22.57 -0.15
CA ASP A 310 13.33 -23.42 -1.34
C ASP A 310 14.50 -24.42 -1.44
N SER A 311 14.20 -25.73 -1.51
CA SER A 311 15.21 -26.79 -1.64
C SER A 311 14.76 -27.90 -2.56
N GLU A 312 15.62 -28.29 -3.51
CA GLU A 312 15.38 -29.45 -4.37
C GLU A 312 15.42 -30.77 -3.60
N GLU A 313 16.36 -30.93 -2.67
CA GLU A 313 16.46 -32.14 -1.84
C GLU A 313 15.19 -32.34 -1.02
N ARG A 314 14.69 -31.26 -0.39
CA ARG A 314 13.42 -31.33 0.33
C ARG A 314 12.28 -31.64 -0.61
N PHE A 315 12.16 -30.94 -1.75
CA PHE A 315 11.12 -31.23 -2.74
C PHE A 315 11.09 -32.71 -3.15
N LEU A 316 12.26 -33.29 -3.42
CA LEU A 316 12.43 -34.70 -3.80
C LEU A 316 12.24 -35.69 -2.63
N ASN A 317 12.15 -35.24 -1.39
CA ASN A 317 11.76 -36.09 -0.26
C ASN A 317 10.26 -36.39 -0.24
N TRP A 318 9.42 -35.50 -0.79
CA TRP A 318 7.98 -35.75 -0.93
C TRP A 318 7.64 -36.63 -2.13
N GLU A 319 8.33 -36.48 -3.26
CA GLU A 319 8.02 -37.27 -4.46
C GLU A 319 9.24 -37.47 -5.38
N ARG A 320 9.59 -38.74 -5.68
CA ARG A 320 10.71 -39.11 -6.59
C ARG A 320 10.25 -39.71 -7.92
N SER A 321 8.94 -39.68 -8.18
CA SER A 321 8.31 -40.37 -9.31
C SER A 321 8.04 -39.45 -10.51
N GLU A 322 7.39 -40.01 -11.53
CA GLU A 322 6.88 -39.34 -12.73
C GLU A 322 6.02 -38.09 -12.43
N ILE A 323 5.44 -38.01 -11.23
CA ILE A 323 4.64 -36.88 -10.74
C ILE A 323 5.45 -35.58 -10.74
N CYS A 324 6.72 -35.61 -10.34
CA CYS A 324 7.56 -34.40 -10.35
C CYS A 324 7.74 -33.83 -11.77
N THR A 325 7.89 -34.72 -12.76
CA THR A 325 7.96 -34.33 -14.18
C THR A 325 6.62 -33.75 -14.65
N GLN A 326 5.49 -34.29 -14.18
CA GLN A 326 4.16 -33.75 -14.50
C GLN A 326 3.93 -32.37 -13.88
N ILE A 327 4.38 -32.13 -12.64
CA ILE A 327 4.28 -30.83 -11.98
C ILE A 327 5.10 -29.76 -12.73
N GLU A 328 6.31 -30.13 -13.14
CA GLU A 328 7.20 -29.26 -13.93
C GLU A 328 6.61 -28.98 -15.32
N ALA A 329 6.11 -30.01 -16.01
CA ALA A 329 5.48 -29.88 -17.33
C ALA A 329 4.18 -29.05 -17.29
N ALA A 330 3.40 -29.18 -16.22
CA ALA A 330 2.21 -28.34 -15.99
C ALA A 330 2.57 -26.87 -15.70
N GLY A 331 3.84 -26.57 -15.40
CA GLY A 331 4.36 -25.22 -15.22
C GLY A 331 4.06 -24.62 -13.85
N PHE A 332 3.79 -25.44 -12.83
CA PHE A 332 3.58 -24.94 -11.46
C PHE A 332 4.90 -24.62 -10.75
N ILE A 333 5.94 -25.40 -11.05
CA ILE A 333 7.30 -25.21 -10.50
C ILE A 333 8.30 -24.99 -11.64
N THR A 334 9.50 -24.55 -11.27
CA THR A 334 10.66 -24.48 -12.14
C THR A 334 11.84 -25.06 -11.37
N ARG A 335 12.47 -26.10 -11.93
CA ARG A 335 13.66 -26.72 -11.35
C ARG A 335 14.93 -26.02 -11.85
N ARG A 336 15.83 -25.73 -10.93
CA ARG A 336 17.20 -25.29 -11.18
C ARG A 336 18.15 -26.27 -10.49
N SER A 337 19.45 -26.17 -10.80
CA SER A 337 20.45 -27.20 -10.44
C SER A 337 20.52 -27.60 -8.95
N GLN A 338 19.98 -26.78 -8.04
CA GLN A 338 19.98 -27.01 -6.58
C GLN A 338 18.70 -26.52 -5.88
N THR A 339 17.75 -25.94 -6.62
CA THR A 339 16.56 -25.27 -6.07
C THR A 339 15.34 -25.60 -6.92
N VAL A 340 14.18 -25.72 -6.27
CA VAL A 340 12.88 -25.82 -6.92
C VAL A 340 12.10 -24.60 -6.48
N HIS A 341 11.55 -23.84 -7.43
CA HIS A 341 10.75 -22.67 -7.10
C HIS A 341 9.36 -22.83 -7.69
N PHE A 342 8.34 -22.30 -7.01
CA PHE A 342 7.08 -22.04 -7.70
C PHE A 342 7.32 -21.07 -8.86
N ARG A 343 6.72 -21.37 -10.02
CA ARG A 343 6.90 -20.54 -11.23
C ARG A 343 6.45 -19.10 -11.00
N TYR A 344 5.35 -18.93 -10.29
CA TYR A 344 4.85 -17.63 -9.83
C TYR A 344 4.66 -17.64 -8.32
N SER A 345 4.98 -16.54 -7.64
CA SER A 345 4.74 -16.40 -6.19
C SER A 345 3.27 -16.58 -5.82
N VAL A 346 2.36 -16.24 -6.74
CA VAL A 346 0.92 -16.45 -6.59
C VAL A 346 0.59 -17.94 -6.38
N PHE A 347 1.29 -18.87 -7.04
CA PHE A 347 1.10 -20.29 -6.79
C PHE A 347 1.58 -20.69 -5.41
N HIS A 348 2.74 -20.21 -4.96
CA HIS A 348 3.24 -20.48 -3.62
C HIS A 348 2.23 -20.07 -2.53
N GLN A 349 1.70 -18.84 -2.65
CA GLN A 349 0.70 -18.28 -1.75
C GLN A 349 -0.62 -19.07 -1.80
N PHE A 350 -1.08 -19.43 -3.01
CA PHE A 350 -2.30 -20.21 -3.20
C PHE A 350 -2.19 -21.62 -2.61
N PHE A 351 -1.10 -22.35 -2.86
CA PHE A 351 -0.90 -23.70 -2.30
C PHE A 351 -0.69 -23.68 -0.78
N MET A 352 -0.09 -22.60 -0.24
CA MET A 352 -0.06 -22.38 1.21
C MET A 352 -1.48 -22.19 1.77
N ALA A 353 -2.33 -21.43 1.08
CA ALA A 353 -3.73 -21.27 1.47
C ALA A 353 -4.51 -22.59 1.40
N CYS A 354 -4.27 -23.42 0.38
CA CYS A 354 -4.82 -24.77 0.27
C CYS A 354 -4.39 -25.65 1.44
N TYR A 355 -3.10 -25.62 1.83
CA TYR A 355 -2.59 -26.32 3.00
C TYR A 355 -3.34 -25.91 4.27
N LEU A 356 -3.48 -24.60 4.51
CA LEU A 356 -4.20 -24.07 5.67
C LEU A 356 -5.69 -24.46 5.67
N SER A 357 -6.31 -24.54 4.49
CA SER A 357 -7.71 -24.95 4.36
C SER A 357 -7.97 -26.41 4.78
N GLY A 358 -6.93 -27.25 4.78
CA GLY A 358 -6.98 -28.65 5.23
C GLY A 358 -6.79 -28.84 6.73
N LEU A 359 -6.43 -27.79 7.48
CA LEU A 359 -6.25 -27.85 8.93
C LEU A 359 -7.58 -27.98 9.68
N SER A 360 -7.54 -28.57 10.87
CA SER A 360 -8.70 -28.52 11.77
C SER A 360 -8.95 -27.08 12.24
N ALA A 361 -10.18 -26.78 12.67
CA ALA A 361 -10.52 -25.45 13.17
C ALA A 361 -9.63 -25.02 14.36
N GLU A 362 -9.27 -25.97 15.24
CA GLU A 362 -8.37 -25.70 16.38
C GLU A 362 -6.94 -25.38 15.91
N GLN A 363 -6.42 -26.15 14.96
CA GLN A 363 -5.09 -25.92 14.39
C GLN A 363 -5.03 -24.58 13.65
N LEU A 364 -6.07 -24.25 12.88
CA LEU A 364 -6.15 -22.98 12.16
C LEU A 364 -6.21 -21.79 13.13
N ASN A 365 -6.95 -21.88 14.23
CA ASN A 365 -6.98 -20.83 15.26
C ASN A 365 -5.59 -20.56 15.84
N ILE A 366 -4.89 -21.62 16.26
CA ILE A 366 -3.53 -21.52 16.82
C ILE A 366 -2.57 -20.91 15.79
N TRP A 367 -2.68 -21.33 14.53
CA TRP A 367 -1.85 -20.80 13.47
C TRP A 367 -2.13 -19.32 13.19
N MET A 368 -3.39 -18.90 13.14
CA MET A 368 -3.80 -17.51 12.94
C MET A 368 -3.30 -16.62 14.08
N ASP A 369 -3.42 -17.05 15.33
CA ASP A 369 -2.94 -16.28 16.48
C ASP A 369 -1.42 -16.03 16.42
N ALA A 370 -0.66 -16.99 15.92
CA ALA A 370 0.80 -16.87 15.78
C ALA A 370 1.23 -16.00 14.58
N HIS A 371 0.44 -15.93 13.50
CA HIS A 371 0.88 -15.36 12.22
C HIS A 371 0.03 -14.18 11.70
N LYS A 372 -1.04 -13.76 12.39
CA LYS A 372 -1.96 -12.68 11.93
C LYS A 372 -1.32 -11.33 11.62
N SER A 373 -0.12 -11.07 12.15
CA SER A 373 0.64 -9.84 11.94
C SER A 373 1.87 -10.02 11.05
N ASP A 374 2.17 -11.25 10.61
CA ASP A 374 3.31 -11.53 9.74
C ASP A 374 2.91 -11.31 8.27
N LYS A 375 3.42 -10.20 7.71
CA LYS A 375 3.14 -9.77 6.33
C LYS A 375 3.46 -10.81 5.26
N ARG A 376 4.34 -11.79 5.55
CA ARG A 376 4.69 -12.87 4.58
C ARG A 376 3.48 -13.72 4.21
N TYR A 377 2.50 -13.82 5.11
CA TYR A 377 1.32 -14.65 4.94
C TYR A 377 0.07 -13.88 4.51
N ASP A 378 0.12 -12.55 4.40
CA ASP A 378 -1.04 -11.71 4.04
C ASP A 378 -1.80 -12.27 2.82
N GLU A 379 -1.09 -12.49 1.71
CA GLU A 379 -1.69 -13.00 0.46
C GLU A 379 -2.25 -14.42 0.63
N SER A 380 -1.55 -15.29 1.35
CA SER A 380 -2.00 -16.67 1.62
C SER A 380 -3.29 -16.67 2.46
N ILE A 381 -3.41 -15.76 3.42
CA ILE A 381 -4.64 -15.58 4.22
C ILE A 381 -5.78 -15.03 3.35
N CYS A 382 -5.49 -14.10 2.44
CA CYS A 382 -6.47 -13.61 1.46
C CYS A 382 -6.98 -14.74 0.55
N TYR A 383 -6.09 -15.57 -0.01
CA TYR A 383 -6.50 -16.75 -0.80
C TYR A 383 -7.29 -17.76 0.04
N LEU A 384 -6.92 -17.97 1.31
CA LEU A 384 -7.64 -18.88 2.21
C LEU A 384 -9.10 -18.45 2.36
N ALA A 385 -9.37 -17.16 2.55
CA ALA A 385 -10.73 -16.62 2.56
C ALA A 385 -11.51 -16.93 1.27
N GLY A 386 -10.83 -17.01 0.12
CA GLY A 386 -11.44 -17.37 -1.16
C GLY A 386 -11.62 -18.87 -1.41
N ILE A 387 -10.80 -19.75 -0.81
CA ILE A 387 -10.83 -21.20 -1.09
C ILE A 387 -11.93 -21.89 -0.29
N LEU A 388 -12.15 -21.46 0.97
CA LEU A 388 -12.99 -22.17 1.94
C LEU A 388 -14.36 -22.56 1.35
N ALA A 389 -14.57 -23.87 1.22
CA ALA A 389 -15.67 -24.46 0.45
C ALA A 389 -17.06 -24.22 1.05
N ASN A 390 -17.13 -23.92 2.36
CA ASN A 390 -18.37 -23.61 3.06
C ASN A 390 -18.33 -22.20 3.63
N HIS A 391 -19.41 -21.46 3.39
CA HIS A 391 -19.71 -20.14 3.91
C HIS A 391 -19.47 -19.99 5.42
N CYS A 392 -19.69 -21.04 6.23
CA CYS A 392 -19.41 -20.98 7.67
C CYS A 392 -17.92 -20.75 7.98
N SER A 393 -17.02 -21.48 7.33
CA SER A 393 -15.57 -21.37 7.59
C SER A 393 -15.01 -20.06 7.06
N GLN A 394 -15.48 -19.61 5.89
CA GLN A 394 -15.12 -18.29 5.36
C GLN A 394 -15.60 -17.17 6.29
N ASN A 395 -16.84 -17.24 6.79
CA ASN A 395 -17.34 -16.26 7.75
C ASN A 395 -16.51 -16.24 9.02
N TRP A 396 -16.05 -17.41 9.49
CA TRP A 396 -15.20 -17.47 10.66
C TRP A 396 -13.88 -16.70 10.45
N ILE A 397 -13.16 -16.93 9.33
CA ILE A 397 -11.89 -16.23 9.11
C ILE A 397 -12.09 -14.73 8.87
N LEU A 398 -13.15 -14.33 8.16
CA LEU A 398 -13.48 -12.92 7.97
C LEU A 398 -13.86 -12.25 9.30
N ASP A 399 -14.68 -12.89 10.13
CA ASP A 399 -15.05 -12.36 11.44
C ASP A 399 -13.82 -12.31 12.39
N TYR A 400 -12.88 -13.27 12.28
CA TYR A 400 -11.61 -13.23 13.03
C TYR A 400 -10.74 -12.04 12.60
N LEU A 401 -10.56 -11.83 11.29
CA LEU A 401 -9.80 -10.70 10.76
C LEU A 401 -10.47 -9.36 11.07
N GLU A 402 -11.81 -9.28 10.99
CA GLU A 402 -12.62 -8.11 11.35
C GLU A 402 -12.28 -7.61 12.76
N GLN A 403 -12.01 -8.53 13.69
CA GLN A 403 -11.67 -8.21 15.08
C GLN A 403 -10.18 -7.96 15.30
N ASN A 404 -9.30 -8.70 14.62
CA ASN A 404 -7.88 -8.76 14.95
C ASN A 404 -6.95 -7.96 14.02
N ASN A 405 -7.33 -7.76 12.76
CA ASN A 405 -6.48 -7.11 11.76
C ASN A 405 -7.34 -6.47 10.66
N LEU A 406 -7.80 -5.24 10.89
CA LEU A 406 -8.68 -4.52 9.98
C LEU A 406 -8.07 -4.33 8.58
N ARG A 407 -6.77 -4.07 8.48
CA ARG A 407 -6.08 -3.92 7.20
C ARG A 407 -6.21 -5.21 6.36
N LEU A 408 -5.88 -6.34 6.97
CA LEU A 408 -5.93 -7.63 6.28
C LEU A 408 -7.38 -8.07 6.01
N TYR A 409 -8.33 -7.73 6.88
CA TYR A 409 -9.76 -7.92 6.64
C TYR A 409 -10.23 -7.20 5.38
N VAL A 410 -9.94 -5.90 5.25
CA VAL A 410 -10.34 -5.08 4.08
C VAL A 410 -9.78 -5.68 2.79
N LYS A 411 -8.52 -6.14 2.83
CA LYS A 411 -7.87 -6.82 1.70
C LYS A 411 -8.51 -8.17 1.39
N ALA A 412 -8.79 -9.00 2.40
CA ALA A 412 -9.37 -10.34 2.24
C ALA A 412 -10.78 -10.31 1.63
N LEU A 413 -11.58 -9.26 1.86
CA LEU A 413 -12.89 -9.10 1.23
C LEU A 413 -12.84 -9.12 -0.31
N ALA A 414 -11.76 -8.60 -0.91
CA ALA A 414 -11.58 -8.63 -2.36
C ALA A 414 -11.37 -10.05 -2.92
N TYR A 415 -10.88 -10.97 -2.09
CA TYR A 415 -10.56 -12.37 -2.45
C TYR A 415 -11.68 -13.35 -2.06
N GLY A 416 -12.71 -12.88 -1.35
CA GLY A 416 -13.83 -13.69 -0.91
C GLY A 416 -14.50 -14.47 -2.06
N ARG A 417 -14.84 -15.73 -1.79
CA ARG A 417 -15.53 -16.61 -2.73
C ARG A 417 -16.94 -16.07 -2.98
N ASN A 418 -17.27 -15.79 -4.24
CA ASN A 418 -18.66 -15.69 -4.65
C ASN A 418 -19.23 -17.11 -4.69
N TYR A 419 -19.83 -17.57 -3.59
CA TYR A 419 -20.67 -18.77 -3.66
C TYR A 419 -21.71 -18.50 -4.73
N ALA A 420 -21.73 -19.33 -5.77
CA ALA A 420 -22.68 -19.22 -6.87
C ALA A 420 -24.05 -19.03 -6.23
N ALA A 421 -24.55 -17.80 -6.30
CA ALA A 421 -25.89 -17.46 -5.91
C ALA A 421 -26.76 -18.18 -6.94
N SER A 422 -27.08 -19.46 -6.66
CA SER A 422 -28.20 -20.15 -7.26
C SER A 422 -29.34 -19.16 -7.22
N GLU A 423 -29.67 -18.53 -8.36
CA GLU A 423 -30.56 -17.36 -8.49
C GLU A 423 -31.12 -16.92 -7.14
N VAL A 424 -30.31 -16.24 -6.32
CA VAL A 424 -30.74 -15.92 -4.95
C VAL A 424 -31.96 -15.05 -5.15
N ASN A 425 -33.13 -15.61 -4.81
CA ASN A 425 -34.38 -14.94 -5.06
C ASN A 425 -34.40 -13.75 -4.13
N ILE A 426 -34.03 -12.60 -4.67
CA ILE A 426 -33.83 -11.37 -3.91
C ILE A 426 -35.21 -10.96 -3.38
N ASN A 427 -35.54 -11.47 -2.20
CA ASN A 427 -36.80 -11.31 -1.53
C ASN A 427 -36.59 -10.44 -0.28
N PHE A 428 -37.68 -10.15 0.43
CA PHE A 428 -37.62 -9.35 1.64
C PHE A 428 -36.73 -9.98 2.72
N GLU A 429 -36.74 -11.30 2.87
CA GLU A 429 -35.94 -12.03 3.86
C GLU A 429 -34.44 -11.89 3.59
N TYR A 430 -34.02 -12.06 2.33
CA TYR A 430 -32.65 -11.81 1.90
C TYR A 430 -32.22 -10.36 2.19
N ALA A 431 -33.05 -9.38 1.84
CA ALA A 431 -32.75 -7.98 2.11
C ALA A 431 -32.60 -7.69 3.62
N CYS A 432 -33.45 -8.28 4.46
CA CYS A 432 -33.31 -8.19 5.92
C CYS A 432 -31.99 -8.79 6.42
N HIS A 433 -31.61 -9.99 5.97
CA HIS A 433 -30.33 -10.60 6.34
C HIS A 433 -29.14 -9.77 5.85
N PHE A 434 -29.23 -9.24 4.63
CA PHE A 434 -28.22 -8.38 4.03
C PHE A 434 -28.00 -7.12 4.87
N PHE A 435 -29.06 -6.33 5.13
CA PHE A 435 -28.94 -5.10 5.91
C PHE A 435 -28.58 -5.36 7.37
N ALA A 436 -29.01 -6.49 7.95
CA ALA A 436 -28.57 -6.89 9.29
C ALA A 436 -27.07 -7.16 9.32
N ARG A 437 -26.51 -7.78 8.27
CA ARG A 437 -25.07 -8.00 8.15
C ARG A 437 -24.30 -6.69 7.97
N VAL A 438 -24.81 -5.76 7.14
CA VAL A 438 -24.22 -4.40 6.99
C VAL A 438 -24.13 -3.73 8.36
N LEU A 439 -25.24 -3.69 9.11
CA LEU A 439 -25.28 -3.08 10.44
C LEU A 439 -24.33 -3.76 11.42
N ARG A 440 -24.34 -5.10 11.50
CA ARG A 440 -23.46 -5.85 12.40
C ARG A 440 -21.98 -5.54 12.13
N THR A 441 -21.55 -5.61 10.87
CA THR A 441 -20.14 -5.35 10.52
C THR A 441 -19.79 -3.88 10.75
N TYR A 442 -20.69 -2.95 10.45
CA TYR A 442 -20.49 -1.53 10.72
C TYR A 442 -20.27 -1.24 12.21
N GLU A 443 -21.16 -1.72 13.08
CA GLU A 443 -21.03 -1.55 14.53
C GLU A 443 -19.79 -2.25 15.08
N SER A 444 -19.54 -3.49 14.65
CA SER A 444 -18.39 -4.30 15.08
C SER A 444 -17.05 -3.62 14.79
N ILE A 445 -16.85 -3.12 13.56
CA ILE A 445 -15.62 -2.42 13.19
C ILE A 445 -15.46 -1.13 13.99
N ILE A 446 -16.53 -0.34 14.15
CA ILE A 446 -16.46 0.92 14.89
C ILE A 446 -16.12 0.68 16.36
N GLN A 447 -16.82 -0.24 17.02
CA GLN A 447 -16.59 -0.58 18.43
C GLN A 447 -15.21 -1.20 18.67
N THR A 448 -14.67 -1.94 17.70
CA THR A 448 -13.37 -2.63 17.88
C THR A 448 -12.19 -1.71 17.57
N HIS A 449 -12.27 -0.94 16.49
CA HIS A 449 -11.11 -0.21 15.93
C HIS A 449 -11.21 1.30 16.06
N PHE A 450 -12.41 1.85 16.29
CA PHE A 450 -12.69 3.28 16.26
C PHE A 450 -13.44 3.77 17.50
N ASP A 451 -13.41 3.02 18.59
CA ASP A 451 -14.22 3.29 19.79
C ASP A 451 -13.98 4.69 20.36
N ASN A 452 -12.76 5.22 20.30
CA ASN A 452 -12.49 6.58 20.80
C ASN A 452 -13.04 7.70 19.91
N ILE A 453 -13.40 7.39 18.66
CA ILE A 453 -13.93 8.36 17.69
C ILE A 453 -15.28 7.93 17.11
N TYR A 454 -16.00 7.01 17.75
CA TYR A 454 -17.27 6.46 17.27
C TYR A 454 -18.32 7.53 16.92
N ARG A 455 -18.29 8.68 17.61
CA ARG A 455 -19.18 9.85 17.37
C ARG A 455 -19.02 10.49 15.99
N LEU A 456 -17.95 10.17 15.29
CA LEU A 456 -17.73 10.55 13.89
C LEU A 456 -18.70 9.85 12.94
N PHE A 457 -19.19 8.68 13.35
CA PHE A 457 -19.91 7.79 12.46
C PHE A 457 -21.42 8.02 12.54
N ASP A 458 -22.06 7.97 11.37
CA ASP A 458 -23.51 8.08 11.24
C ASP A 458 -24.18 6.98 12.08
N GLY A 459 -25.22 7.35 12.83
CA GLY A 459 -25.92 6.44 13.74
C GLY A 459 -25.59 6.65 15.22
N TYR A 460 -24.42 7.21 15.52
CA TYR A 460 -24.02 7.53 16.89
C TYR A 460 -24.40 8.97 17.25
N SER A 461 -24.72 9.18 18.52
CA SER A 461 -25.19 10.48 19.05
C SER A 461 -24.16 11.10 19.99
N ILE A 462 -24.14 12.43 20.05
CA ILE A 462 -23.26 13.18 20.98
C ILE A 462 -23.66 12.93 22.44
N ASP A 463 -24.95 12.73 22.70
CA ASP A 463 -25.50 12.57 24.05
C ASP A 463 -25.55 11.09 24.49
N ASP A 464 -25.03 10.17 23.66
CA ASP A 464 -25.13 8.71 23.85
C ASP A 464 -26.57 8.19 24.08
N THR A 465 -27.56 8.98 23.67
CA THR A 465 -28.96 8.61 23.72
C THR A 465 -29.37 7.92 22.43
N GLY A 466 -29.85 6.68 22.53
CA GLY A 466 -30.41 5.93 21.40
C GLY A 466 -29.64 4.67 21.05
N LYS A 467 -29.82 4.21 19.82
CA LYS A 467 -29.10 3.07 19.24
C LYS A 467 -28.88 3.29 17.75
N VAL A 468 -27.84 2.65 17.21
CA VAL A 468 -27.57 2.67 15.78
C VAL A 468 -28.66 1.85 15.07
N CYS A 469 -29.29 2.47 14.08
CA CYS A 469 -30.31 1.85 13.25
C CYS A 469 -29.91 1.94 11.78
N ILE A 470 -30.32 0.94 11.00
CA ILE A 470 -30.14 0.91 9.54
C ILE A 470 -31.49 1.04 8.84
N ARG A 471 -31.53 1.88 7.81
CA ARG A 471 -32.58 1.89 6.80
C ARG A 471 -31.97 1.49 5.46
N GLY A 472 -32.57 0.49 4.82
CA GLY A 472 -32.13 -0.03 3.53
C GLY A 472 -33.28 -0.14 2.53
N ASN A 473 -33.01 0.19 1.27
CA ASN A 473 -33.94 -0.02 0.16
C ASN A 473 -33.24 -0.78 -0.96
N MET A 474 -33.84 -1.86 -1.44
CA MET A 474 -33.34 -2.64 -2.56
C MET A 474 -34.38 -2.62 -3.70
N ASN A 475 -34.03 -1.99 -4.80
CA ASN A 475 -34.87 -1.90 -5.99
C ASN A 475 -34.42 -2.90 -7.05
N LEU A 476 -35.21 -3.95 -7.23
CA LEU A 476 -34.92 -5.04 -8.17
C LEU A 476 -35.12 -4.64 -9.63
N ARG A 477 -35.98 -3.66 -9.91
CA ARG A 477 -36.24 -3.17 -11.28
C ARG A 477 -35.15 -2.24 -11.76
N GLN A 478 -34.78 -1.29 -10.91
CA GLN A 478 -33.72 -0.32 -11.22
C GLN A 478 -32.33 -0.88 -10.94
N ARG A 479 -32.26 -2.07 -10.32
CA ARG A 479 -31.01 -2.70 -9.88
C ARG A 479 -30.17 -1.76 -9.01
N THR A 480 -30.83 -1.10 -8.06
CA THR A 480 -30.17 -0.16 -7.14
C THR A 480 -30.37 -0.59 -5.69
N LEU A 481 -29.38 -0.27 -4.87
CA LEU A 481 -29.39 -0.46 -3.43
C LEU A 481 -29.14 0.88 -2.76
N SER A 482 -29.93 1.23 -1.75
CA SER A 482 -29.63 2.38 -0.90
C SER A 482 -29.59 2.00 0.58
N VAL A 483 -28.66 2.61 1.32
CA VAL A 483 -28.42 2.36 2.74
C VAL A 483 -28.20 3.67 3.49
N CYS A 484 -28.78 3.79 4.68
CA CYS A 484 -28.60 4.91 5.58
C CYS A 484 -28.50 4.41 7.02
N MET A 485 -27.45 4.84 7.74
CA MET A 485 -27.38 4.71 9.20
C MET A 485 -28.01 5.93 9.86
N TYR A 486 -28.69 5.73 11.00
CA TYR A 486 -29.27 6.83 11.78
C TYR A 486 -29.36 6.48 13.26
N ASN A 487 -29.34 7.51 14.11
CA ASN A 487 -29.56 7.34 15.53
C ASN A 487 -31.07 7.18 15.78
N GLY A 488 -31.50 6.01 16.23
CA GLY A 488 -32.86 5.71 16.63
C GLY A 488 -33.06 5.86 18.14
N SER A 489 -34.29 6.14 18.58
CA SER A 489 -34.63 6.02 20.00
C SER A 489 -34.45 4.56 20.48
N ALA A 490 -34.40 4.34 21.80
CA ALA A 490 -34.30 2.99 22.37
C ALA A 490 -35.41 2.04 21.84
N GLU A 491 -36.60 2.60 21.58
CA GLU A 491 -37.77 1.90 21.07
C GLU A 491 -37.82 1.77 19.53
N ALA A 492 -36.95 2.47 18.80
CA ALA A 492 -36.94 2.44 17.34
C ALA A 492 -36.64 1.03 16.82
N LYS A 493 -37.09 0.69 15.60
CA LYS A 493 -36.65 -0.56 14.96
C LYS A 493 -35.18 -0.43 14.59
N THR A 494 -34.39 -1.43 14.95
CA THR A 494 -32.95 -1.47 14.63
C THR A 494 -32.71 -1.62 13.12
N LEU A 495 -33.63 -2.27 12.42
CA LEU A 495 -33.56 -2.51 10.97
C LEU A 495 -34.88 -2.17 10.28
N GLU A 496 -34.80 -1.31 9.28
CA GLU A 496 -35.89 -0.95 8.37
C GLU A 496 -35.50 -1.29 6.93
N ALA A 497 -36.02 -2.40 6.39
CA ALA A 497 -35.75 -2.80 5.00
C ALA A 497 -36.99 -2.56 4.11
N VAL A 498 -36.75 -2.09 2.88
CA VAL A 498 -37.76 -1.98 1.82
C VAL A 498 -37.24 -2.70 0.58
N VAL A 499 -38.09 -3.53 -0.04
CA VAL A 499 -37.79 -4.15 -1.34
C VAL A 499 -38.84 -3.69 -2.35
N SER A 500 -38.39 -3.12 -3.47
CA SER A 500 -39.25 -2.57 -4.53
C SER A 500 -38.94 -3.26 -5.86
N GLY A 501 -39.97 -3.63 -6.65
CA GLY A 501 -39.77 -4.15 -8.02
C GLY A 501 -40.63 -5.34 -8.49
N GLY A 502 -41.33 -6.05 -7.60
CA GLY A 502 -42.38 -7.05 -7.93
C GLY A 502 -43.81 -6.49 -7.80
N ARG A 503 -44.89 -7.32 -7.92
CA ARG A 503 -46.32 -6.89 -7.78
C ARG A 503 -46.66 -6.38 -6.36
N GLY A 504 -46.03 -5.30 -5.92
CA GLY A 504 -46.27 -4.66 -4.61
C GLY A 504 -45.00 -4.13 -3.96
N ILE A 505 -45.17 -3.13 -3.10
CA ILE A 505 -44.18 -2.76 -2.08
C ILE A 505 -44.43 -3.70 -0.91
N TYR A 506 -43.46 -4.54 -0.56
CA TYR A 506 -43.58 -5.42 0.60
C TYR A 506 -43.11 -4.66 1.84
N ARG A 507 -44.04 -4.33 2.75
CA ARG A 507 -43.79 -3.75 4.07
C ARG A 507 -44.30 -4.73 5.13
N ILE A 508 -43.51 -5.05 6.17
CA ILE A 508 -44.02 -5.79 7.32
C ILE A 508 -44.42 -4.81 8.42
N GLU A 509 -45.72 -4.71 8.65
CA GLU A 509 -46.33 -4.23 9.88
C GLU A 509 -46.18 -5.33 10.94
N ASP A 510 -45.45 -5.05 12.01
CA ASP A 510 -45.24 -6.02 13.07
C ASP A 510 -46.19 -5.66 14.22
N LYS A 511 -47.34 -6.35 14.28
CA LYS A 511 -48.38 -6.47 15.35
C LYS A 511 -48.82 -5.25 16.18
N THR A 512 -48.24 -4.07 16.04
CA THR A 512 -48.75 -2.80 16.52
C THR A 512 -49.19 -2.04 15.27
N GLY A 513 -50.46 -2.16 14.91
CA GLY A 513 -51.04 -1.63 13.68
C GLY A 513 -50.98 -0.11 13.57
N VAL A 514 -49.79 0.42 13.28
CA VAL A 514 -49.57 1.81 12.92
C VAL A 514 -48.79 1.85 11.61
N SER A 515 -49.54 2.01 10.52
CA SER A 515 -49.02 2.47 9.25
C SER A 515 -48.52 3.91 9.43
N PHE A 516 -47.22 4.16 9.26
CA PHE A 516 -46.73 5.51 9.10
C PHE A 516 -46.75 5.85 7.60
N ASP A 517 -47.58 6.82 7.25
CA ASP A 517 -47.45 7.54 5.98
C ASP A 517 -46.08 8.25 5.98
N PHE A 518 -45.29 7.94 4.96
CA PHE A 518 -44.05 8.64 4.66
C PHE A 518 -44.40 10.03 4.15
N GLU A 519 -44.50 11.01 5.05
CA GLU A 519 -44.33 12.39 4.65
C GLU A 519 -42.83 12.70 4.48
N GLU A 520 -42.50 13.12 3.28
CA GLU A 520 -41.22 13.63 2.76
C GLU A 520 -40.65 14.84 3.54
N HIS A 521 -41.13 15.13 4.74
CA HIS A 521 -40.84 16.35 5.48
C HIS A 521 -40.32 16.02 6.87
N MET A 522 -38.99 15.97 6.98
CA MET A 522 -38.11 16.29 8.13
C MET A 522 -36.72 15.63 7.99
N ILE A 523 -36.19 15.48 6.77
CA ILE A 523 -34.88 14.84 6.53
C ILE A 523 -33.84 15.94 6.28
N ARG A 524 -33.27 16.50 7.35
CA ARG A 524 -32.25 17.56 7.21
C ARG A 524 -30.80 17.13 7.47
N ASN A 525 -30.53 15.86 7.80
CA ASN A 525 -29.16 15.37 8.08
C ASN A 525 -28.98 13.84 7.98
N ARG A 526 -29.71 13.12 7.11
CA ARG A 526 -29.46 11.67 6.88
C ARG A 526 -28.72 11.48 5.55
N ARG A 527 -27.57 10.79 5.60
CA ARG A 527 -26.78 10.46 4.41
C ARG A 527 -27.23 9.10 3.88
N GLU A 528 -27.65 9.09 2.62
CA GLU A 528 -28.02 7.88 1.90
C GLU A 528 -26.88 7.50 0.95
N TYR A 529 -26.39 6.27 1.07
CA TYR A 529 -25.39 5.67 0.20
C TYR A 529 -26.12 4.85 -0.87
N CYS A 530 -25.84 5.11 -2.14
CA CYS A 530 -26.49 4.45 -3.27
C CYS A 530 -25.48 3.62 -4.05
N TYR A 531 -25.82 2.37 -4.31
CA TYR A 531 -25.00 1.40 -5.02
C TYR A 531 -25.77 0.79 -6.20
N ASP A 532 -25.04 0.43 -7.24
CA ASP A 532 -25.54 -0.32 -8.39
C ASP A 532 -25.42 -1.83 -8.12
N LEU A 533 -26.53 -2.56 -8.16
CA LEU A 533 -26.59 -4.01 -7.94
C LEU A 533 -25.93 -4.79 -9.07
N ASP A 534 -25.72 -4.22 -10.25
CA ASP A 534 -24.96 -4.85 -11.34
C ASP A 534 -23.45 -4.74 -11.12
N LEU A 535 -22.99 -3.72 -10.38
CA LEU A 535 -21.60 -3.58 -9.95
C LEU A 535 -21.31 -4.37 -8.68
N LEU A 536 -22.31 -4.53 -7.80
CA LEU A 536 -22.22 -5.37 -6.61
C LEU A 536 -22.53 -6.82 -6.99
N THR A 537 -21.53 -7.69 -7.03
CA THR A 537 -21.81 -9.14 -7.04
C THR A 537 -22.57 -9.46 -5.76
N LEU A 538 -23.85 -9.81 -5.81
CA LEU A 538 -24.76 -10.10 -4.68
C LEU A 538 -24.33 -11.28 -3.76
N GLY A 539 -23.04 -11.54 -3.64
CA GLY A 539 -22.45 -12.48 -2.70
C GLY A 539 -22.60 -12.00 -1.25
N PRO A 540 -22.44 -12.92 -0.29
CA PRO A 540 -22.64 -12.64 1.13
C PRO A 540 -21.69 -11.58 1.70
N ASP A 541 -20.51 -11.39 1.09
CA ASP A 541 -19.51 -10.41 1.54
C ASP A 541 -19.80 -8.96 1.13
N THR A 542 -20.71 -8.75 0.19
CA THR A 542 -21.11 -7.41 -0.28
C THR A 542 -21.58 -6.53 0.87
N ALA A 543 -22.29 -7.10 1.84
CA ALA A 543 -22.75 -6.38 3.02
C ALA A 543 -21.57 -5.86 3.87
N ARG A 544 -20.50 -6.66 4.00
CA ARG A 544 -19.27 -6.26 4.69
C ARG A 544 -18.53 -5.17 3.92
N GLU A 545 -18.44 -5.31 2.60
CA GLU A 545 -17.80 -4.31 1.73
C GLU A 545 -18.48 -2.94 1.80
N ILE A 546 -19.82 -2.90 1.82
CA ILE A 546 -20.59 -1.65 1.99
C ILE A 546 -20.32 -1.02 3.35
N ALA A 547 -20.30 -1.81 4.43
CA ALA A 547 -19.99 -1.28 5.76
C ALA A 547 -18.59 -0.64 5.81
N VAL A 548 -17.57 -1.31 5.23
CA VAL A 548 -16.21 -0.78 5.12
C VAL A 548 -16.17 0.50 4.28
N ASP A 549 -16.89 0.54 3.15
CA ASP A 549 -16.96 1.71 2.28
C ASP A 549 -17.57 2.94 2.99
N MET A 550 -18.67 2.73 3.73
CA MET A 550 -19.29 3.78 4.53
C MET A 550 -18.34 4.32 5.61
N ILE A 551 -17.67 3.43 6.35
CA ILE A 551 -16.69 3.80 7.39
C ILE A 551 -15.52 4.60 6.77
N ARG A 552 -14.98 4.13 5.65
CA ARG A 552 -13.90 4.80 4.91
C ARG A 552 -14.31 6.21 4.50
N ASP A 553 -15.46 6.36 3.85
CA ASP A 553 -15.96 7.65 3.36
C ASP A 553 -16.21 8.63 4.51
N GLN A 554 -16.85 8.18 5.60
CA GLN A 554 -17.09 9.02 6.78
C GLN A 554 -15.76 9.47 7.43
N THR A 555 -14.78 8.56 7.53
CA THR A 555 -13.44 8.85 8.04
C THR A 555 -12.74 9.89 7.16
N MET A 556 -12.70 9.69 5.84
CA MET A 556 -12.05 10.61 4.90
C MET A 556 -12.63 12.02 4.97
N ARG A 557 -13.96 12.15 4.97
CA ARG A 557 -14.65 13.44 5.09
C ARG A 557 -14.35 14.15 6.41
N ALA A 558 -14.27 13.38 7.49
CA ALA A 558 -13.95 13.94 8.80
C ALA A 558 -12.48 14.39 8.87
N MET A 559 -11.56 13.65 8.24
CA MET A 559 -10.16 14.06 8.12
C MET A 559 -10.00 15.37 7.36
N ASP A 560 -10.85 15.63 6.36
CA ASP A 560 -10.87 16.91 5.62
C ASP A 560 -11.34 18.09 6.48
N ARG A 561 -12.18 17.85 7.51
CA ARG A 561 -12.63 18.88 8.46
C ARG A 561 -11.57 19.26 9.50
N LYS A 562 -10.56 18.39 9.72
CA LYS A 562 -9.43 18.61 10.63
C LYS A 562 -9.80 18.97 12.07
N ASN A 563 -10.75 18.25 12.67
CA ASN A 563 -11.19 18.54 14.05
C ASN A 563 -11.51 17.31 14.93
N ILE A 564 -11.36 16.09 14.40
CA ILE A 564 -11.60 14.81 15.09
C ILE A 564 -10.79 14.68 16.39
N PHE A 565 -9.53 15.12 16.39
CA PHE A 565 -8.55 14.81 17.43
C PHE A 565 -8.34 15.97 18.40
N ASP A 566 -8.94 17.14 18.15
CA ASP A 566 -8.75 18.37 18.93
C ASP A 566 -9.10 18.16 20.41
N GLY A 567 -10.09 17.31 20.71
CA GLY A 567 -10.47 16.96 22.08
C GLY A 567 -9.58 15.92 22.76
N HIS A 568 -8.74 15.19 22.00
CA HIS A 568 -7.98 14.03 22.47
C HIS A 568 -6.45 14.27 22.48
N VAL A 569 -5.98 15.22 21.66
CA VAL A 569 -4.56 15.50 21.44
C VAL A 569 -4.25 16.92 21.91
N ASP A 570 -3.41 17.02 22.94
CA ASP A 570 -3.22 18.28 23.68
C ASP A 570 -2.56 19.38 22.85
N VAL A 571 -1.64 19.04 21.94
CA VAL A 571 -1.03 20.01 21.00
C VAL A 571 -2.05 20.61 20.04
N LEU A 572 -3.01 19.81 19.56
CA LEU A 572 -4.09 20.30 18.69
C LEU A 572 -5.05 21.19 19.48
N LEU A 573 -5.40 20.79 20.70
CA LEU A 573 -6.23 21.60 21.60
C LEU A 573 -5.59 22.96 21.88
N ALA A 574 -4.28 22.99 22.17
CA ALA A 574 -3.53 24.21 22.44
C ALA A 574 -3.48 25.14 21.21
N GLU A 575 -3.14 24.61 20.03
CA GLU A 575 -3.11 25.38 18.78
C GLU A 575 -4.51 25.94 18.44
N TYR A 576 -5.56 25.11 18.57
CA TYR A 576 -6.93 25.53 18.33
C TYR A 576 -7.37 26.65 19.28
N THR A 577 -7.06 26.51 20.57
CA THR A 577 -7.42 27.50 21.59
C THR A 577 -6.70 28.82 21.38
N GLU A 578 -5.38 28.81 21.13
CA GLU A 578 -4.63 30.04 20.82
C GLU A 578 -5.15 30.70 19.54
N SER A 579 -5.54 29.93 18.52
CA SER A 579 -6.13 30.48 17.29
C SER A 579 -7.46 31.19 17.56
N LYS A 580 -8.33 30.63 18.42
CA LYS A 580 -9.57 31.30 18.84
C LYS A 580 -9.30 32.56 19.66
N LEU A 581 -8.36 32.51 20.59
CA LEU A 581 -7.94 33.68 21.37
C LEU A 581 -7.37 34.78 20.45
N ARG A 582 -6.53 34.43 19.48
CA ARG A 582 -6.02 35.35 18.45
C ARG A 582 -7.14 35.99 17.64
N ARG A 583 -8.13 35.21 17.22
CA ARG A 583 -9.31 35.73 16.52
C ARG A 583 -10.09 36.73 17.40
N LEU A 584 -10.23 36.45 18.70
CA LEU A 584 -10.84 37.40 19.64
C LEU A 584 -10.01 38.69 19.76
N ARG A 585 -8.67 38.60 19.85
CA ARG A 585 -7.77 39.79 19.85
C ARG A 585 -7.95 40.65 18.60
N SER A 586 -8.10 40.01 17.43
CA SER A 586 -8.23 40.72 16.14
C SER A 586 -9.56 41.48 15.98
N LYS A 587 -10.60 41.06 16.71
CA LYS A 587 -11.87 41.79 16.77
C LYS A 587 -11.65 42.95 17.75
N ARG A 588 -11.89 44.20 17.32
CA ARG A 588 -11.63 45.49 18.04
C ARG A 588 -12.32 45.66 19.42
N TRP A 589 -12.73 44.60 20.09
CA TRP A 589 -13.35 44.60 21.41
C TRP A 589 -12.35 44.81 22.55
N THR A 590 -11.05 44.68 22.29
CA THR A 590 -9.98 44.77 23.29
C THR A 590 -9.12 46.02 23.09
N GLY A 591 -9.54 47.19 23.59
CA GLY A 591 -8.63 48.34 23.69
C GLY A 591 -7.41 48.01 24.56
N ASN A 592 -6.19 48.48 24.22
CA ASN A 592 -4.88 48.31 24.91
C ASN A 592 -4.55 46.94 25.57
N SER A 593 -5.34 45.89 25.34
CA SER A 593 -5.30 44.61 26.06
C SER A 593 -4.94 43.44 25.14
N GLU A 594 -4.26 43.74 24.03
CA GLU A 594 -3.76 42.75 23.05
C GLU A 594 -2.76 41.75 23.65
N SER A 595 -2.07 42.10 24.75
CA SER A 595 -1.00 41.28 25.34
C SER A 595 -1.47 40.19 26.31
N ILE A 596 -2.73 40.21 26.77
CA ILE A 596 -3.19 39.34 27.88
C ILE A 596 -3.87 38.05 27.37
N LEU A 597 -4.53 38.09 26.21
CA LEU A 597 -5.30 36.95 25.70
C LEU A 597 -4.44 36.02 24.84
N THR A 598 -3.43 35.38 25.42
CA THR A 598 -2.56 34.45 24.68
C THR A 598 -2.02 33.34 25.56
N LEU A 599 -2.02 32.10 25.05
CA LEU A 599 -1.50 30.95 25.80
C LEU A 599 0.04 31.01 25.96
N TYR A 600 0.75 31.80 25.15
CA TYR A 600 2.20 31.96 25.25
C TYR A 600 2.67 32.64 26.55
N THR A 601 1.78 33.22 27.36
CA THR A 601 2.14 33.73 28.69
C THR A 601 2.28 32.62 29.73
N GLY A 602 1.72 31.42 29.48
CA GLY A 602 1.62 30.35 30.46
C GLY A 602 0.65 30.62 31.62
N ASP A 603 -0.04 31.76 31.63
CA ASP A 603 -0.86 32.22 32.75
C ASP A 603 -2.36 32.00 32.47
N TYR A 604 -2.83 30.76 32.70
CA TYR A 604 -4.22 30.38 32.46
C TYR A 604 -5.22 31.23 33.25
N ASP A 605 -4.93 31.49 34.53
CA ASP A 605 -5.83 32.20 35.44
C ASP A 605 -6.07 33.62 34.97
N ARG A 606 -5.02 34.30 34.51
CA ARG A 606 -5.14 35.65 33.98
C ARG A 606 -5.93 35.70 32.67
N ILE A 607 -5.80 34.68 31.81
CA ILE A 607 -6.58 34.58 30.57
C ILE A 607 -8.06 34.34 30.90
N ILE A 608 -8.36 33.36 31.75
CA ILE A 608 -9.74 33.00 32.14
C ILE A 608 -10.43 34.18 32.81
N HIS A 609 -9.81 34.80 33.81
CA HIS A 609 -10.35 35.97 34.49
C HIS A 609 -10.61 37.13 33.52
N ARG A 610 -9.76 37.31 32.50
CA ARG A 610 -9.99 38.33 31.48
C ARG A 610 -11.15 37.98 30.55
N LEU A 611 -11.30 36.72 30.15
CA LEU A 611 -12.43 36.26 29.36
C LEU A 611 -13.75 36.42 30.12
N GLU A 612 -13.76 36.14 31.42
CA GLU A 612 -14.90 36.38 32.32
C GLU A 612 -15.24 37.88 32.42
N GLN A 613 -14.25 38.77 32.47
CA GLN A 613 -14.52 40.22 32.44
C GLN A 613 -15.13 40.69 31.11
N LEU A 614 -14.87 39.98 30.01
CA LEU A 614 -15.37 40.29 28.69
C LEU A 614 -16.72 39.58 28.38
N SER A 615 -17.19 38.68 29.25
CA SER A 615 -18.32 37.78 28.99
C SER A 615 -19.70 38.46 29.17
N VAL A 616 -20.02 39.40 28.29
CA VAL A 616 -21.42 39.88 28.15
C VAL A 616 -22.09 39.04 27.05
N THR A 617 -22.62 37.88 27.41
CA THR A 617 -23.46 36.97 26.55
C THR A 617 -22.83 36.41 25.27
N ASN A 618 -21.53 36.57 25.04
CA ASN A 618 -20.90 36.13 23.79
C ASN A 618 -20.46 34.65 23.83
N ILE A 619 -21.09 33.83 22.99
CA ILE A 619 -20.82 32.39 22.85
C ILE A 619 -19.33 32.11 22.53
N GLU A 620 -18.68 32.93 21.69
CA GLU A 620 -17.27 32.71 21.33
C GLU A 620 -16.31 32.92 22.52
N ILE A 621 -16.62 33.89 23.40
CA ILE A 621 -15.83 34.17 24.61
C ILE A 621 -15.98 33.02 25.60
N ASN A 622 -17.21 32.52 25.78
CA ASN A 622 -17.48 31.37 26.65
C ASN A 622 -16.76 30.12 26.13
N VAL A 623 -16.77 29.86 24.82
CA VAL A 623 -16.02 28.75 24.22
C VAL A 623 -14.52 28.89 24.50
N CYS A 624 -13.94 30.09 24.35
CA CYS A 624 -12.52 30.29 24.66
C CYS A 624 -12.20 30.06 26.14
N ALA A 625 -13.08 30.47 27.06
CA ALA A 625 -12.92 30.24 28.49
C ALA A 625 -12.98 28.74 28.81
N SER A 626 -13.96 28.02 28.26
CA SER A 626 -14.08 26.57 28.41
C SER A 626 -12.86 25.82 27.85
N LEU A 627 -12.38 26.19 26.67
CA LEU A 627 -11.19 25.58 26.07
C LEU A 627 -9.92 25.84 26.90
N THR A 628 -9.74 27.07 27.40
CA THR A 628 -8.60 27.43 28.25
C THR A 628 -8.62 26.67 29.57
N ALA A 629 -9.80 26.54 30.20
CA ALA A 629 -9.98 25.75 31.40
C ALA A 629 -9.74 24.25 31.15
N LEU A 630 -10.16 23.72 30.00
CA LEU A 630 -9.92 22.34 29.61
C LEU A 630 -8.41 22.04 29.47
N ILE A 631 -7.64 22.91 28.79
CA ILE A 631 -6.18 22.72 28.69
C ILE A 631 -5.53 22.78 30.07
N ARG A 632 -5.91 23.77 30.89
CA ARG A 632 -5.40 23.89 32.27
C ARG A 632 -5.58 22.62 33.09
N SER A 633 -6.68 21.89 32.87
CA SER A 633 -6.94 20.64 33.59
C SER A 633 -6.05 19.46 33.14
N ARG A 634 -5.38 19.59 31.99
CA ARG A 634 -4.58 18.52 31.37
C ARG A 634 -3.08 18.78 31.38
N VAL A 635 -2.67 20.04 31.35
CA VAL A 635 -1.27 20.43 31.10
C VAL A 635 -0.88 21.57 32.03
N ASP A 636 0.22 21.38 32.77
CA ASP A 636 0.72 22.38 33.72
C ASP A 636 1.31 23.60 33.00
N ASP A 637 2.08 23.40 31.92
CA ASP A 637 2.67 24.46 31.09
C ASP A 637 2.26 24.32 29.62
N VAL A 638 1.30 25.13 29.17
CA VAL A 638 0.84 25.14 27.76
C VAL A 638 1.90 25.68 26.80
N THR A 639 2.87 26.46 27.26
CA THR A 639 3.87 27.06 26.36
C THR A 639 4.72 25.99 25.68
N GLU A 640 4.86 24.84 26.35
CA GLU A 640 5.44 23.63 25.80
C GLU A 640 4.65 23.05 24.62
N LEU A 641 3.34 23.24 24.54
CA LEU A 641 2.52 22.70 23.45
C LEU A 641 2.37 23.67 22.27
N LEU A 642 3.00 24.84 22.35
CA LEU A 642 2.95 25.84 21.29
C LEU A 642 4.24 25.83 20.48
N ASP A 643 4.15 26.42 19.28
CA ASP A 643 5.34 26.68 18.47
C ASP A 643 6.16 27.84 19.06
N ILE A 644 7.31 28.17 18.46
CA ILE A 644 8.17 29.28 18.95
C ILE A 644 7.83 30.60 18.25
N ARG A 645 7.72 31.69 19.03
CA ARG A 645 7.55 33.08 18.56
C ARG A 645 8.89 33.73 18.17
N PRO A 646 8.91 34.70 17.24
CA PRO A 646 10.14 35.36 16.80
C PRO A 646 10.73 36.26 17.89
N ASP A 647 12.06 36.42 17.89
CA ASP A 647 12.78 37.36 18.79
C ASP A 647 12.39 38.84 18.55
N LEU A 648 11.98 39.19 17.32
CA LEU A 648 11.65 40.55 16.92
C LEU A 648 10.15 40.76 16.72
N PRO A 649 9.56 41.85 17.26
CA PRO A 649 8.19 42.25 16.94
C PRO A 649 8.05 42.53 15.43
N GLN A 650 6.95 42.10 14.81
CA GLN A 650 6.68 42.34 13.38
C GLN A 650 6.78 43.83 12.99
N THR A 651 6.48 44.73 13.92
CA THR A 651 6.58 46.19 13.75
C THR A 651 8.03 46.69 13.60
N ASP A 652 9.00 46.08 14.28
CA ASP A 652 10.42 46.47 14.19
C ASP A 652 11.08 46.00 12.88
N LEU A 653 10.58 44.90 12.30
CA LEU A 653 11.00 44.38 11.00
C LEU A 653 10.55 45.28 9.84
N MET A 654 9.34 45.86 9.92
CA MET A 654 8.85 46.81 8.91
C MET A 654 9.65 48.13 8.88
N LEU A 655 10.21 48.53 10.02
CA LEU A 655 10.95 49.80 10.17
C LEU A 655 12.45 49.69 9.85
N LYS A 656 13.09 48.53 10.06
CA LYS A 656 14.56 48.43 9.99
C LYS A 656 15.15 48.15 8.60
N GLN A 657 14.38 47.76 7.59
CA GLN A 657 14.99 47.30 6.34
C GLN A 657 14.55 47.95 5.03
N GLY A 658 13.48 48.75 4.96
CA GLY A 658 13.04 49.29 3.65
C GLY A 658 12.90 48.22 2.56
N ARG A 659 12.71 46.96 2.96
CA ARG A 659 12.65 45.77 2.10
C ARG A 659 11.23 45.21 2.19
N HIS A 660 10.53 45.24 1.07
CA HIS A 660 9.27 44.53 0.86
C HIS A 660 9.53 43.02 0.69
N SER A 661 10.18 42.35 1.65
CA SER A 661 10.30 40.88 1.61
C SER A 661 9.21 40.26 2.48
N ASP A 662 8.16 39.72 1.84
CA ASP A 662 7.01 39.02 2.43
C ASP A 662 7.36 37.68 3.14
N ARG A 663 8.64 37.42 3.47
CA ARG A 663 9.10 36.12 4.01
C ARG A 663 9.03 36.09 5.54
N SER A 664 7.98 35.48 6.10
CA SER A 664 7.75 35.32 7.55
C SER A 664 8.93 34.70 8.33
N GLU A 665 9.76 33.91 7.68
CA GLU A 665 10.96 33.28 8.26
C GLU A 665 12.07 34.27 8.64
N ALA A 666 12.12 35.47 8.04
CA ALA A 666 13.14 36.48 8.29
C ALA A 666 13.10 37.06 9.72
N ALA A 667 12.00 36.85 10.44
CA ALA A 667 11.82 37.31 11.82
C ALA A 667 12.55 36.44 12.87
N TYR A 668 13.09 35.28 12.46
CA TYR A 668 13.68 34.30 13.36
C TYR A 668 15.19 34.18 13.12
N SER A 669 15.99 34.19 14.19
CA SER A 669 17.41 33.76 14.09
C SER A 669 17.50 32.28 13.69
N ASP A 670 18.62 31.85 13.11
CA ASP A 670 18.76 30.45 12.64
C ASP A 670 18.59 29.45 13.78
N ARG A 671 19.14 29.76 14.95
CA ARG A 671 18.96 28.97 16.17
C ARG A 671 17.50 28.89 16.61
N GLN A 672 16.76 29.99 16.54
CA GLN A 672 15.33 29.98 16.86
C GLN A 672 14.51 29.20 15.84
N LEU A 673 14.81 29.36 14.55
CA LEU A 673 14.12 28.63 13.50
C LEU A 673 14.30 27.12 13.66
N LEU A 674 15.52 26.69 13.92
CA LEU A 674 15.84 25.29 14.17
C LEU A 674 15.02 24.74 15.34
N LYS A 675 15.03 25.46 16.47
CA LYS A 675 14.23 25.08 17.64
C LYS A 675 12.74 25.03 17.34
N LYS A 676 12.21 26.01 16.58
CA LYS A 676 10.80 26.06 16.18
C LYS A 676 10.40 24.82 15.40
N ILE A 677 11.18 24.46 14.38
CA ILE A 677 10.91 23.31 13.52
C ILE A 677 11.05 22.01 14.31
N GLN A 678 12.11 21.87 15.11
CA GLN A 678 12.30 20.72 15.99
C GLN A 678 11.09 20.52 16.91
N ARG A 679 10.65 21.59 17.60
CA ARG A 679 9.47 21.53 18.48
C ARG A 679 8.22 21.11 17.72
N ILE A 680 8.00 21.67 16.54
CA ILE A 680 6.86 21.32 15.70
C ILE A 680 6.86 19.84 15.34
N TRP A 681 8.00 19.30 14.92
CA TRP A 681 8.14 17.89 14.55
C TRP A 681 7.99 16.96 15.73
N THR A 682 8.68 17.20 16.84
CA THR A 682 8.57 16.38 18.06
C THR A 682 7.11 16.26 18.51
N LEU A 683 6.43 17.39 18.69
CA LEU A 683 5.04 17.39 19.16
C LEU A 683 4.08 16.77 18.13
N SER A 684 4.35 16.95 16.83
CA SER A 684 3.54 16.31 15.78
C SER A 684 3.72 14.80 15.77
N ASP A 685 4.95 14.30 15.92
CA ASP A 685 5.24 12.87 15.93
C ASP A 685 4.72 12.19 17.21
N ASP A 686 4.82 12.85 18.36
CA ASP A 686 4.19 12.40 19.60
C ASP A 686 2.66 12.35 19.49
N ALA A 687 2.05 13.38 18.88
CA ALA A 687 0.61 13.42 18.63
C ALA A 687 0.16 12.30 17.70
N ILE A 688 0.88 12.06 16.60
CA ILE A 688 0.56 10.99 15.67
C ILE A 688 0.73 9.63 16.35
N ARG A 689 1.80 9.42 17.14
CA ARG A 689 1.98 8.20 17.93
C ARG A 689 0.76 7.96 18.82
N LYS A 690 0.35 8.95 19.62
CA LYS A 690 -0.85 8.90 20.48
C LYS A 690 -2.11 8.53 19.68
N ILE A 691 -2.30 9.14 18.50
CA ILE A 691 -3.42 8.81 17.62
C ILE A 691 -3.36 7.33 17.20
N THR A 692 -2.19 6.83 16.79
CA THR A 692 -2.04 5.47 16.27
C THR A 692 -1.96 4.36 17.33
N THR A 693 -1.69 4.69 18.59
CA THR A 693 -1.55 3.70 19.68
C THR A 693 -2.72 3.71 20.65
N GLU A 694 -3.29 4.89 20.92
CA GLU A 694 -4.34 5.05 21.95
C GLU A 694 -5.70 5.33 21.34
N ILE A 695 -5.78 6.21 20.33
CA ILE A 695 -7.07 6.70 19.81
C ILE A 695 -7.62 5.75 18.73
N VAL A 696 -6.81 5.44 17.72
CA VAL A 696 -7.16 4.54 16.61
C VAL A 696 -6.04 3.51 16.40
N PRO A 697 -5.98 2.46 17.26
CA PRO A 697 -4.92 1.45 17.23
C PRO A 697 -4.77 0.74 15.88
N ALA A 698 -5.84 0.64 15.09
CA ALA A 698 -5.82 0.02 13.76
C ALA A 698 -4.82 0.68 12.79
N LEU A 699 -4.46 1.95 13.00
CA LEU A 699 -3.46 2.66 12.19
C LEU A 699 -2.03 2.15 12.40
N SER A 700 -1.75 1.48 13.52
CA SER A 700 -0.44 0.85 13.77
C SER A 700 -0.11 -0.24 12.74
N ALA A 701 -1.12 -0.88 12.13
CA ALA A 701 -0.92 -1.90 11.10
C ALA A 701 -0.32 -1.34 9.78
N VAL A 702 -0.39 -0.02 9.56
CA VAL A 702 0.08 0.64 8.32
C VAL A 702 1.20 1.66 8.56
N ARG A 703 1.42 2.07 9.82
CA ARG A 703 2.46 3.02 10.20
C ARG A 703 3.59 2.31 10.94
N GLN A 704 4.80 2.43 10.40
CA GLN A 704 6.03 2.05 11.09
C GLN A 704 6.56 3.24 11.91
N PRO A 705 7.08 2.99 13.13
CA PRO A 705 7.82 3.99 13.91
C PRO A 705 9.03 4.53 13.13
N ALA A 706 9.20 5.85 13.15
CA ALA A 706 10.24 6.53 12.39
C ALA A 706 10.74 7.78 13.11
N ARG A 707 12.05 8.04 13.00
CA ARG A 707 12.72 9.28 13.42
C ARG A 707 13.07 10.13 12.21
N LYS A 708 12.87 11.45 12.28
CA LYS A 708 13.32 12.37 11.22
C LYS A 708 14.76 12.86 11.47
N ILE A 709 15.60 12.83 10.45
CA ILE A 709 16.97 13.39 10.47
C ILE A 709 17.12 14.32 9.27
N GLY A 710 17.60 15.54 9.45
CA GLY A 710 17.73 16.47 8.32
C GLY A 710 18.40 17.79 8.63
N TRP A 711 18.29 18.72 7.70
CA TRP A 711 18.78 20.09 7.87
C TRP A 711 17.84 21.13 7.29
N VAL A 712 17.96 22.33 7.86
CA VAL A 712 17.22 23.53 7.51
C VAL A 712 18.14 24.46 6.71
N CYS A 713 17.66 24.99 5.60
CA CYS A 713 18.38 25.96 4.78
C CYS A 713 17.53 27.19 4.45
N ARG A 714 18.20 28.33 4.29
CA ARG A 714 17.63 29.61 3.88
C ARG A 714 18.50 30.19 2.76
N GLY A 715 17.90 30.51 1.62
CA GLY A 715 18.63 31.10 0.49
C GLY A 715 17.71 31.77 -0.53
N ASP A 716 18.32 32.47 -1.48
CA ASP A 716 17.57 33.17 -2.54
C ASP A 716 16.92 32.19 -3.53
N GLY A 717 17.46 30.97 -3.69
CA GLY A 717 16.92 29.89 -4.55
C GLY A 717 15.98 28.87 -3.87
N PHE A 718 16.18 28.55 -2.58
CA PHE A 718 15.33 27.62 -1.83
C PHE A 718 15.40 27.88 -0.32
N SER A 719 14.23 28.03 0.31
CA SER A 719 14.04 28.09 1.77
C SER A 719 13.22 26.89 2.21
N GLY A 720 13.88 25.91 2.84
CA GLY A 720 13.22 24.65 3.16
C GLY A 720 13.98 23.75 4.11
N ILE A 721 13.46 22.56 4.28
CA ILE A 721 14.01 21.48 5.08
C ILE A 721 14.17 20.28 4.17
N ARG A 722 15.33 19.65 4.20
CA ARG A 722 15.57 18.33 3.63
C ARG A 722 15.73 17.35 4.77
N TYR A 723 15.08 16.20 4.69
CA TYR A 723 15.15 15.20 5.74
C TYR A 723 14.98 13.79 5.21
N ILE A 724 15.48 12.85 5.99
CA ILE A 724 15.22 11.43 5.88
C ILE A 724 14.39 10.99 7.10
N GLU A 725 13.49 10.05 6.92
CA GLU A 725 12.89 9.29 8.01
C GLU A 725 13.63 7.99 8.16
N VAL A 726 13.91 7.58 9.38
CA VAL A 726 14.72 6.41 9.71
C VAL A 726 13.91 5.53 10.63
N LYS A 727 13.85 4.23 10.33
CA LYS A 727 13.17 3.23 11.13
C LYS A 727 13.72 3.23 12.55
N THR A 728 12.81 3.17 13.50
CA THR A 728 13.16 3.06 14.92
C THR A 728 12.69 1.73 15.48
N ASP A 729 13.55 1.10 16.28
CA ASP A 729 13.21 -0.11 17.01
C ASP A 729 12.39 0.24 18.27
N GLU A 730 11.74 -0.75 18.88
CA GLU A 730 10.95 -0.53 20.09
C GLU A 730 11.80 0.08 21.22
N GLY A 731 11.34 1.22 21.75
CA GLY A 731 12.01 1.92 22.85
C GLY A 731 13.13 2.87 22.41
N GLU A 732 13.46 2.95 21.12
CA GLU A 732 14.38 3.99 20.62
C GLU A 732 13.75 5.38 20.69
N ASP A 733 14.57 6.39 20.97
CA ASP A 733 14.14 7.79 20.91
C ASP A 733 13.67 8.12 19.47
N ILE A 734 12.55 8.79 19.31
CA ILE A 734 12.03 9.19 17.98
C ILE A 734 12.25 10.68 17.71
N SER A 735 12.93 11.39 18.62
CA SER A 735 13.16 12.82 18.52
C SER A 735 13.89 13.21 17.23
N PRO A 736 13.42 14.24 16.52
CA PRO A 736 14.01 14.66 15.28
C PRO A 736 15.42 15.24 15.47
N ILE A 737 16.34 14.88 14.59
CA ILE A 737 17.69 15.46 14.54
C ILE A 737 17.72 16.47 13.40
N LEU A 738 17.89 17.75 13.74
CA LEU A 738 17.94 18.84 12.76
C LEU A 738 19.16 19.73 12.98
N GLU A 739 19.81 20.11 11.89
CA GLU A 739 20.90 21.08 11.86
C GLU A 739 20.63 22.21 10.86
N PHE A 740 21.29 23.37 11.02
CA PHE A 740 21.16 24.48 10.07
C PHE A 740 22.36 24.48 9.12
N ARG A 741 22.12 24.72 7.82
CA ARG A 741 23.18 24.83 6.79
C ARG A 741 23.02 26.10 5.96
N GLU A 742 24.12 26.83 5.79
CA GLU A 742 24.19 28.09 5.03
C GLU A 742 24.44 27.88 3.51
N ASP A 743 24.92 26.70 3.08
CA ASP A 743 25.32 26.45 1.69
C ASP A 743 24.11 26.20 0.74
N ALA A 744 23.35 27.25 0.42
CA ALA A 744 22.38 27.22 -0.68
C ALA A 744 23.04 27.40 -2.07
N ASP A 745 24.21 28.05 -2.14
CA ASP A 745 24.82 28.53 -3.38
C ASP A 745 25.71 27.51 -4.12
N ARG A 746 25.89 26.29 -3.59
CA ARG A 746 26.62 25.20 -4.27
C ARG A 746 25.73 24.15 -4.92
N ILE A 747 24.41 24.22 -4.73
CA ILE A 747 23.44 23.28 -5.30
C ILE A 747 22.80 23.97 -6.51
N GLY A 748 23.40 23.75 -7.69
CA GLY A 748 23.17 24.52 -8.91
C GLY A 748 21.71 24.60 -9.40
N ALA A 749 21.40 25.72 -10.06
CA ALA A 749 20.14 26.07 -10.69
C ALA A 749 19.76 25.24 -11.94
N SER A 750 20.13 23.96 -12.02
CA SER A 750 19.81 23.10 -13.15
C SER A 750 19.69 21.63 -12.76
N GLY A 751 18.47 21.09 -12.86
CA GLY A 751 18.21 19.71 -13.29
C GLY A 751 18.49 18.55 -12.33
N ASP A 752 19.56 18.57 -11.54
CA ASP A 752 20.02 17.39 -10.78
C ASP A 752 19.76 17.55 -9.28
N LEU A 753 18.52 17.25 -8.87
CA LEU A 753 18.13 17.03 -7.47
C LEU A 753 18.61 15.64 -7.00
N ALA A 754 19.93 15.46 -6.88
CA ALA A 754 20.50 14.27 -6.22
C ALA A 754 20.42 14.38 -4.68
N SER A 755 20.29 13.20 -4.07
CA SER A 755 19.93 12.77 -2.70
C SER A 755 20.08 13.73 -1.52
N ALA A 756 19.11 13.68 -0.60
CA ALA A 756 19.21 14.28 0.74
C ALA A 756 20.04 13.43 1.72
N ALA A 757 20.60 12.30 1.26
CA ALA A 757 21.64 11.54 1.91
C ALA A 757 23.04 12.17 1.69
N ASP A 758 23.23 13.43 2.10
CA ASP A 758 24.59 13.97 2.20
C ASP A 758 25.38 13.21 3.27
N LEU A 759 26.72 13.31 3.26
CA LEU A 759 27.68 12.91 4.31
C LEU A 759 27.19 13.08 5.76
N HIS A 760 26.27 14.03 6.01
CA HIS A 760 25.64 14.27 7.29
C HIS A 760 24.57 13.23 7.68
N GLY A 761 23.68 12.86 6.76
CA GLY A 761 22.69 11.80 6.98
C GLY A 761 23.38 10.47 7.28
N THR A 762 24.37 10.10 6.46
CA THR A 762 25.19 8.89 6.66
C THR A 762 25.97 8.93 7.98
N GLY A 763 26.54 10.09 8.34
CA GLY A 763 27.24 10.26 9.62
C GLY A 763 26.33 10.16 10.84
N GLN A 764 25.09 10.64 10.76
CA GLN A 764 24.10 10.50 11.84
C GLN A 764 23.53 9.08 11.93
N LEU A 765 23.28 8.43 10.79
CA LEU A 765 22.88 7.01 10.74
C LEU A 765 23.92 6.12 11.45
N GLN A 766 25.20 6.28 11.13
CA GLN A 766 26.29 5.54 11.78
C GLN A 766 26.33 5.75 13.30
N ARG A 767 26.09 6.98 13.79
CA ARG A 767 26.03 7.27 15.22
C ARG A 767 24.86 6.58 15.93
N LEU A 768 23.77 6.34 15.20
CA LEU A 768 22.60 5.64 15.69
C LEU A 768 22.71 4.11 15.52
N GLY A 769 23.83 3.60 14.99
CA GLY A 769 23.95 2.19 14.63
C GLY A 769 23.01 1.77 13.50
N LYS A 770 22.47 2.75 12.75
CA LYS A 770 21.58 2.54 11.61
C LYS A 770 22.37 2.63 10.30
N CYS A 771 21.80 2.08 9.25
CA CYS A 771 22.33 2.11 7.90
C CYS A 771 21.29 2.66 6.94
N GLU A 772 21.66 2.85 5.68
CA GLU A 772 20.77 3.44 4.68
C GLU A 772 19.56 2.55 4.37
N SER A 773 19.63 1.23 4.61
CA SER A 773 18.44 0.37 4.52
C SER A 773 17.43 0.61 5.65
N ASP A 774 17.81 1.34 6.71
CA ASP A 774 16.86 1.78 7.74
C ASP A 774 16.14 3.09 7.34
N VAL A 775 16.49 3.70 6.20
CA VAL A 775 15.90 4.98 5.77
C VAL A 775 14.56 4.76 5.08
N LEU A 776 13.50 5.18 5.77
CA LEU A 776 12.12 4.99 5.36
C LEU A 776 11.61 5.92 4.26
N ARG A 777 12.06 7.17 4.23
CA ARG A 777 11.74 8.08 3.11
C ARG A 777 12.65 9.28 3.13
N GLU A 778 12.97 9.80 1.96
CA GLU A 778 13.48 11.16 1.84
C GLU A 778 12.32 12.14 1.61
N GLY A 779 12.45 13.33 2.19
CA GLY A 779 11.42 14.35 2.14
C GLY A 779 12.02 15.74 2.02
N THR A 780 11.29 16.61 1.32
CA THR A 780 11.55 18.04 1.32
C THR A 780 10.29 18.79 1.77
N SER A 781 10.47 19.85 2.55
CA SER A 781 9.39 20.68 3.05
C SER A 781 9.78 22.15 2.95
N ILE A 782 8.91 22.96 2.35
CA ILE A 782 9.12 24.41 2.23
C ILE A 782 8.92 25.06 3.60
N LEU A 783 9.80 25.99 3.98
CA LEU A 783 9.77 26.66 5.28
C LEU A 783 8.45 27.36 5.57
N GLN A 784 7.78 27.91 4.55
CA GLN A 784 6.48 28.56 4.67
C GLN A 784 5.41 27.70 5.38
N ARG A 785 5.51 26.36 5.29
CA ARG A 785 4.56 25.44 5.96
C ARG A 785 4.59 25.52 7.50
N TYR A 786 5.62 26.13 8.09
CA TYR A 786 5.83 26.18 9.54
C TYR A 786 5.44 27.53 10.17
N PHE A 787 4.80 28.43 9.41
CA PHE A 787 4.45 29.79 9.85
C PHE A 787 2.95 30.12 9.73
N GLY A 788 2.09 29.12 9.54
CA GLY A 788 0.63 29.30 9.45
C GLY A 788 -0.11 29.27 10.80
N ASP A 789 -1.42 29.53 10.80
CA ASP A 789 -2.26 29.55 12.01
C ASP A 789 -2.73 28.16 12.50
N TYR A 790 -2.30 27.10 11.83
CA TYR A 790 -2.71 25.70 12.08
C TYR A 790 -1.62 24.73 11.60
N VAL A 791 -0.38 24.96 12.02
CA VAL A 791 0.78 24.17 11.57
C VAL A 791 0.66 22.74 12.08
N PHE A 792 0.34 22.53 13.36
CA PHE A 792 0.19 21.21 13.93
C PHE A 792 -0.97 20.46 13.27
N HIS A 793 -2.15 21.07 13.15
CA HIS A 793 -3.28 20.46 12.45
C HIS A 793 -2.90 20.09 11.01
N SER A 794 -2.21 20.96 10.29
CA SER A 794 -1.85 20.73 8.88
C SER A 794 -0.81 19.63 8.68
N ILE A 795 0.06 19.38 9.65
CA ILE A 795 1.05 18.30 9.59
C ILE A 795 0.39 16.99 10.03
N ILE A 796 -0.22 16.98 11.23
CA ILE A 796 -0.81 15.78 11.84
C ILE A 796 -1.92 15.21 10.96
N TYR A 797 -2.92 16.01 10.55
CA TYR A 797 -4.03 15.49 9.75
C TYR A 797 -3.60 14.97 8.39
N ARG A 798 -2.57 15.57 7.78
CA ARG A 798 -2.07 15.12 6.48
C ARG A 798 -1.42 13.74 6.58
N GLU A 799 -0.63 13.53 7.62
CA GLU A 799 0.05 12.26 7.83
C GLU A 799 -0.93 11.17 8.27
N VAL A 800 -1.84 11.47 9.20
CA VAL A 800 -2.87 10.51 9.64
C VAL A 800 -3.86 10.18 8.51
N LYS A 801 -4.19 11.14 7.64
CA LYS A 801 -5.07 10.88 6.48
C LYS A 801 -4.45 9.85 5.53
N ARG A 802 -3.15 9.95 5.27
CA ARG A 802 -2.41 8.96 4.47
C ARG A 802 -2.42 7.58 5.11
N ASP A 803 -2.37 7.50 6.44
CA ASP A 803 -2.46 6.21 7.13
C ASP A 803 -3.86 5.60 7.00
N PHE A 804 -4.92 6.39 7.11
CA PHE A 804 -6.27 5.91 6.84
C PHE A 804 -6.47 5.48 5.38
N GLU A 805 -5.91 6.21 4.42
CA GLU A 805 -5.93 5.83 3.00
C GLU A 805 -5.27 4.45 2.80
N ARG A 806 -4.14 4.19 3.47
CA ARG A 806 -3.46 2.88 3.46
C ARG A 806 -4.22 1.79 4.21
N LEU A 807 -4.89 2.12 5.31
CA LEU A 807 -5.66 1.15 6.11
C LEU A 807 -6.83 0.58 5.33
N PHE A 808 -7.50 1.42 4.54
CA PHE A 808 -8.64 1.04 3.71
C PHE A 808 -8.27 0.76 2.25
N ASP A 809 -6.97 0.66 1.93
CA ASP A 809 -6.54 0.25 0.61
C ASP A 809 -6.89 -1.22 0.40
N ARG A 810 -7.49 -1.52 -0.76
CA ARG A 810 -7.87 -2.90 -1.13
C ARG A 810 -6.74 -3.63 -1.86
N ARG A 811 -5.59 -2.97 -2.07
CA ARG A 811 -4.43 -3.46 -2.83
C ARG A 811 -3.27 -3.88 -1.92
#